data_AF-A0A3A5AWL1-F1
#
_entry.id   AF-A0A3A5AWL1-F1
#
_cell.length_a   1.000
_cell.length_b   1.000
_cell.length_c   1.000
_cell.angle_alpha   90.00
_cell.angle_beta   90.00
_cell.angle_gamma   90.00
#
_symmetry.space_group_name_H-M   'P 1'
#
loop_
_entity.id
_entity.type
_entity.pdbx_description
1 polymer ?
#
loop_
_entity_poly.entity_id
_entity_poly.type
_entity_poly.pdbx_seq_one_letter_code
_entity_poly.pdbx_strand_id
1 'polypeptide(L)'
;MKAQYIRLNPVLSGRELRKLSSFFQRVCQAINKEQGSGISSVVRHFRQELTAETEGMISDESLKGAFTRSVVLDLVGAGRRIRIMKGTVEIAAPREYSKSPDELKSAVRRSHQLEREDQLRQSSVGEFIRGMERRHLTSTGWHSIFSLMRDGTELAAALRELVQKGKSVERPTRLTELVDPYIQLVTENGTCEHTGLMLRDIWRYFRHTWINSYKPLPGRTMSVLVRDAAAKNHPVIGIAALGSSVAQQRLRDIWVGWDQNTMIDTIRKGCNHKYAKWVLGSLQNLIEGLYLKDLFLDGVCTLDELERPTGEGIEKLEREGDQAMKMHRLYPQAAVHKASRSENRHSDWEAQAQTSLFRSKRCKTLAKLLRIRATFQRYGFVSDSGRELSAAMEKADVRNAIGQLVRFVKAKHVGIDMMDIIVCGAIAPYNVLLGGKLVCMLLCSPEIVTMYRRRYGLQESVIASSMKGAAVVRRPQLVLLGTTSLYGVGSSQYNRVTIPCKRFGARHNQQIAYEKLGQSEGYGSYHFGELTVSLGDTLLSRQKDGRRVNSIFGEGVNPRMRKLREAFDIVGLPADEILQHRNTRIVYAVALARNFSKVLLGLALKAQYLMPQSAPIMRTREIAAYWRERWLLGRIGRPGILEEVGKHNLAYPVTHGARVVMPMEGEE
;
A
#
# COMPACT_ATOMS: atom_id res chain seq x y z
N MET A 1 25.68 4.92 21.84
CA MET A 1 24.59 4.77 22.85
C MET A 1 24.49 3.31 23.29
N LYS A 2 24.34 3.03 24.58
CA LYS A 2 24.03 1.67 25.08
C LYS A 2 22.68 1.23 24.51
N ALA A 3 22.58 -0.02 24.10
CA ALA A 3 21.35 -0.59 23.57
C ALA A 3 20.25 -0.63 24.65
N GLN A 4 19.12 0.03 24.41
CA GLN A 4 17.95 -0.12 25.26
C GLN A 4 17.29 -1.47 24.93
N TYR A 5 17.38 -2.41 25.87
CA TYR A 5 16.69 -3.69 25.79
C TYR A 5 15.31 -3.55 26.45
N ILE A 6 14.31 -4.12 25.79
CA ILE A 6 12.93 -4.20 26.25
C ILE A 6 12.70 -5.63 26.71
N ARG A 7 12.29 -5.79 27.97
CA ARG A 7 11.96 -7.09 28.54
C ARG A 7 10.60 -7.55 28.03
N LEU A 8 10.53 -8.76 27.49
CA LEU A 8 9.27 -9.40 27.15
C LEU A 8 8.76 -10.14 28.39
N ASN A 9 7.54 -9.81 28.81
CA ASN A 9 6.87 -10.44 29.95
C ASN A 9 5.63 -11.23 29.48
N PRO A 10 5.82 -12.32 28.72
CA PRO A 10 4.67 -13.04 28.19
C PRO A 10 3.89 -13.72 29.31
N VAL A 11 2.56 -13.69 29.23
CA VAL A 11 1.64 -14.36 30.17
C VAL A 11 1.61 -15.85 29.84
N LEU A 12 2.54 -16.59 30.43
CA LEU A 12 2.76 -18.02 30.24
C LEU A 12 2.99 -18.73 31.58
N SER A 13 2.62 -20.00 31.65
CA SER A 13 2.91 -20.91 32.75
C SER A 13 4.42 -21.12 32.94
N GLY A 14 4.82 -21.51 34.15
CA GLY A 14 6.24 -21.75 34.45
C GLY A 14 6.90 -22.81 33.56
N ARG A 15 6.14 -23.80 33.08
CA ARG A 15 6.63 -24.82 32.13
C ARG A 15 6.94 -24.20 30.76
N GLU A 16 6.02 -23.40 30.22
CA GLU A 16 6.20 -22.77 28.91
C GLU A 16 7.24 -21.64 28.95
N LEU A 17 7.38 -20.91 30.07
CA LEU A 17 8.47 -19.95 30.27
C LEU A 17 9.86 -20.61 30.23
N ARG A 18 10.00 -21.81 30.81
CA ARG A 18 11.25 -22.59 30.74
C ARG A 18 11.55 -23.05 29.32
N LYS A 19 10.55 -23.55 28.58
CA LYS A 19 10.69 -23.92 27.17
C LYS A 19 11.06 -22.73 26.29
N LEU A 20 10.43 -21.57 26.51
CA LEU A 20 10.74 -20.32 25.82
C LEU A 20 12.21 -19.94 26.03
N SER A 21 12.67 -19.97 27.28
CA SER A 21 14.05 -19.65 27.63
C SER A 21 15.05 -20.62 27.02
N SER A 22 14.82 -21.94 27.13
CA SER A 22 15.73 -22.94 26.58
C SER A 22 15.79 -22.89 25.05
N PHE A 23 14.65 -22.65 24.39
CA PHE A 23 14.58 -22.43 22.95
C PHE A 23 15.47 -21.25 22.53
N PHE A 24 15.31 -20.08 23.16
CA PHE A 24 16.09 -18.90 22.79
C PHE A 24 17.56 -18.96 23.23
N GLN A 25 17.92 -19.81 24.21
CA GLN A 25 19.32 -20.11 24.51
C GLN A 25 19.98 -20.81 23.32
N ARG A 26 19.32 -21.84 22.76
CA ARG A 26 19.79 -22.53 21.55
C ARG A 26 19.89 -21.58 20.35
N VAL A 27 18.88 -20.74 20.15
CA VAL A 27 18.90 -19.71 19.08
C VAL A 27 20.08 -18.76 19.26
N CYS A 28 20.32 -18.24 20.47
CA CYS A 28 21.45 -17.35 20.73
C CYS A 28 22.81 -18.04 20.50
N GLN A 29 22.96 -19.30 20.92
CA GLN A 29 24.17 -20.09 20.68
C GLN A 29 24.42 -20.29 19.19
N ALA A 30 23.38 -20.64 18.41
CA ALA A 30 23.48 -20.80 16.97
C ALA A 30 23.86 -19.48 16.26
N ILE A 31 23.22 -18.37 16.63
CA ILE A 31 23.55 -17.04 16.10
C ILE A 31 24.99 -16.64 16.41
N ASN A 32 25.50 -16.97 17.60
CA ASN A 32 26.88 -16.63 17.98
C ASN A 32 27.93 -17.51 17.26
N LYS A 33 27.57 -18.73 16.86
CA LYS A 33 28.45 -19.63 16.09
C LYS A 33 28.56 -19.23 14.61
N GLU A 34 27.51 -18.63 14.07
CA GLU A 34 27.43 -18.19 12.66
C GLU A 34 28.02 -16.77 12.50
N GLN A 35 29.07 -16.62 11.67
CA GLN A 35 29.55 -15.29 11.27
C GLN A 35 28.77 -14.76 10.06
N GLY A 36 28.13 -13.59 10.17
CA GLY A 36 27.59 -12.86 9.02
C GLY A 36 26.19 -13.30 8.54
N SER A 37 26.10 -13.85 7.31
CA SER A 37 24.83 -14.12 6.59
C SER A 37 24.02 -15.31 7.12
N GLY A 38 24.57 -16.10 8.05
CA GLY A 38 23.94 -17.29 8.64
C GLY A 38 22.74 -17.05 9.56
N ILE A 39 22.42 -15.81 9.91
CA ILE A 39 21.24 -15.54 10.75
C ILE A 39 19.96 -16.02 10.04
N SER A 40 19.87 -15.90 8.72
CA SER A 40 18.71 -16.33 7.95
C SER A 40 18.53 -17.85 7.93
N SER A 41 19.63 -18.62 7.83
CA SER A 41 19.60 -20.10 7.93
C SER A 41 19.20 -20.55 9.33
N VAL A 42 19.77 -19.91 10.37
CA VAL A 42 19.40 -20.19 11.77
C VAL A 42 17.91 -19.94 12.01
N VAL A 43 17.40 -18.77 11.61
CA VAL A 43 15.97 -18.43 11.76
C VAL A 43 15.09 -19.45 11.04
N ARG A 44 15.48 -19.89 9.84
CA ARG A 44 14.74 -20.90 9.08
C ARG A 44 14.71 -22.26 9.78
N HIS A 45 15.87 -22.75 10.23
CA HIS A 45 15.97 -24.03 10.94
C HIS A 45 15.04 -24.07 12.17
N PHE A 46 15.09 -23.03 13.01
CA PHE A 46 14.23 -22.94 14.18
C PHE A 46 12.74 -22.72 13.85
N ARG A 47 12.41 -22.14 12.68
CA ARG A 47 11.02 -22.05 12.19
C ARG A 47 10.49 -23.41 11.81
N GLN A 48 11.29 -24.24 11.15
CA GLN A 48 10.91 -25.60 10.78
C GLN A 48 10.71 -26.46 12.03
N GLU A 49 11.63 -26.39 12.99
CA GLU A 49 11.49 -27.05 14.30
C GLU A 49 10.18 -26.66 14.99
N LEU A 50 9.89 -25.35 15.06
CA LEU A 50 8.66 -24.85 15.68
C LEU A 50 7.41 -25.26 14.90
N THR A 51 7.47 -25.31 13.56
CA THR A 51 6.35 -25.74 12.72
C THR A 51 5.99 -27.18 13.01
N ALA A 52 6.99 -28.08 13.02
CA ALA A 52 6.79 -29.49 13.35
C ALA A 52 6.23 -29.68 14.77
N GLU A 53 6.68 -28.89 15.75
CA GLU A 53 6.13 -28.95 17.12
C GLU A 53 4.65 -28.51 17.16
N THR A 54 4.22 -27.61 16.27
CA THR A 54 2.85 -27.09 16.25
C THR A 54 1.83 -28.02 15.59
N GLU A 55 2.29 -29.03 14.85
CA GLU A 55 1.42 -30.05 14.27
C GLU A 55 0.77 -30.89 15.39
N GLY A 56 -0.55 -30.81 15.53
CA GLY A 56 -1.29 -31.53 16.57
C GLY A 56 -1.39 -30.84 17.93
N MET A 57 -1.02 -29.55 18.05
CA MET A 57 -1.19 -28.81 19.31
C MET A 57 -2.67 -28.56 19.68
N ILE A 58 -3.09 -29.12 20.82
CA ILE A 58 -4.47 -28.98 21.32
C ILE A 58 -4.57 -27.98 22.49
N SER A 59 -3.54 -27.83 23.33
CA SER A 59 -3.59 -26.95 24.52
C SER A 59 -3.41 -25.47 24.19
N ASP A 60 -4.27 -24.62 24.76
CA ASP A 60 -4.17 -23.15 24.66
C ASP A 60 -2.84 -22.62 25.21
N GLU A 61 -2.33 -23.27 26.25
CA GLU A 61 -1.09 -22.84 26.92
C GLU A 61 0.14 -23.10 26.02
N SER A 62 0.19 -24.26 25.39
CA SER A 62 1.24 -24.59 24.41
C SER A 62 1.13 -23.71 23.16
N LEU A 63 -0.09 -23.36 22.73
CA LEU A 63 -0.33 -22.47 21.60
C LEU A 63 0.19 -21.04 21.88
N LYS A 64 -0.05 -20.50 23.09
CA LYS A 64 0.53 -19.21 23.53
C LYS A 64 2.06 -19.25 23.54
N GLY A 65 2.64 -20.34 24.03
CA GLY A 65 4.09 -20.57 24.05
C GLY A 65 4.69 -20.64 22.64
N ALA A 66 4.05 -21.35 21.72
CA ALA A 66 4.46 -21.45 20.31
C ALA A 66 4.34 -20.10 19.59
N PHE A 67 3.23 -19.38 19.77
CA PHE A 67 3.04 -18.04 19.20
C PHE A 67 4.13 -17.08 19.68
N THR A 68 4.42 -17.06 20.98
CA THR A 68 5.48 -16.20 21.55
C THR A 68 6.85 -16.52 20.95
N ARG A 69 7.20 -17.81 20.79
CA ARG A 69 8.43 -18.24 20.13
C ARG A 69 8.49 -17.79 18.67
N SER A 70 7.39 -17.96 17.93
CA SER A 70 7.31 -17.57 16.51
C SER A 70 7.50 -16.05 16.34
N VAL A 71 6.84 -15.25 17.19
CA VAL A 71 6.98 -13.78 17.21
C VAL A 71 8.42 -13.35 17.44
N VAL A 72 9.09 -13.89 18.46
CA VAL A 72 10.47 -13.50 18.78
C VAL A 72 11.43 -13.97 17.68
N LEU A 73 11.20 -15.13 17.09
CA LEU A 73 12.01 -15.63 15.97
C LEU A 73 11.87 -14.76 14.70
N ASP A 74 10.67 -14.26 14.42
CA ASP A 74 10.41 -13.26 13.38
C ASP A 74 11.13 -11.93 13.66
N LEU A 75 11.16 -11.49 14.92
CA LEU A 75 11.91 -10.29 15.32
C LEU A 75 13.42 -10.48 15.10
N VAL A 76 13.96 -11.66 15.37
CA VAL A 76 15.36 -12.01 15.06
C VAL A 76 15.60 -11.96 13.55
N GLY A 77 14.71 -12.55 12.75
CA GLY A 77 14.76 -12.48 11.28
C GLY A 77 14.67 -11.05 10.72
N ALA A 78 13.99 -10.15 11.44
CA ALA A 78 13.94 -8.72 11.15
C ALA A 78 15.21 -7.96 11.58
N GLY A 79 16.19 -8.64 12.18
CA GLY A 79 17.47 -8.08 12.61
C GLY A 79 17.48 -7.51 14.03
N ARG A 80 16.46 -7.76 14.86
CA ARG A 80 16.49 -7.41 16.28
C ARG A 80 17.48 -8.29 17.03
N ARG A 81 18.09 -7.72 18.06
CA ARG A 81 18.93 -8.48 18.98
C ARG A 81 18.09 -9.07 20.08
N ILE A 82 18.44 -10.29 20.46
CA ILE A 82 17.85 -10.98 21.60
C ILE A 82 18.94 -11.26 22.63
N ARG A 83 18.58 -11.25 23.91
CA ARG A 83 19.40 -11.79 25.00
C ARG A 83 18.49 -12.42 26.03
N ILE A 84 19.07 -13.30 26.85
CA ILE A 84 18.36 -13.91 27.97
C ILE A 84 18.99 -13.43 29.26
N MET A 85 18.20 -12.76 30.09
CA MET A 85 18.62 -12.33 31.44
C MET A 85 17.63 -12.86 32.46
N LYS A 86 18.14 -13.53 33.51
CA LYS A 86 17.34 -14.08 34.61
C LYS A 86 16.14 -14.91 34.13
N GLY A 87 16.32 -15.73 33.09
CA GLY A 87 15.25 -16.56 32.51
C GLY A 87 14.17 -15.78 31.74
N THR A 88 14.43 -14.53 31.37
CA THR A 88 13.51 -13.73 30.53
C THR A 88 14.18 -13.27 29.24
N VAL A 89 13.41 -13.28 28.16
CA VAL A 89 13.85 -12.84 26.84
C VAL A 89 13.74 -11.32 26.76
N GLU A 90 14.83 -10.67 26.37
CA GLU A 90 14.85 -9.24 26.11
C GLU A 90 15.22 -8.97 24.66
N ILE A 91 14.53 -8.02 24.05
CA ILE A 91 14.75 -7.60 22.66
C ILE A 91 15.33 -6.20 22.61
N ALA A 92 16.26 -5.95 21.68
CA ALA A 92 16.76 -4.62 21.40
C ALA A 92 16.67 -4.31 19.92
N ALA A 93 16.61 -3.01 19.61
CA ALA A 93 16.73 -2.53 18.25
C ALA A 93 18.02 -3.06 17.57
N PRO A 94 18.00 -3.22 16.24
CA PRO A 94 19.20 -3.56 15.47
C PRO A 94 20.36 -2.62 15.83
N ARG A 95 21.60 -3.12 15.82
CA ARG A 95 22.78 -2.28 16.08
C ARG A 95 22.84 -1.10 15.10
N GLU A 96 22.72 0.11 15.63
CA GLU A 96 23.14 1.37 15.00
C GLU A 96 24.66 1.52 15.16
N TYR A 97 25.45 0.65 14.54
CA TYR A 97 26.84 1.04 14.26
C TYR A 97 26.82 2.01 13.07
N SER A 98 27.89 2.78 12.92
CA SER A 98 28.19 3.69 11.80
C SER A 98 28.15 2.97 10.45
N LYS A 99 26.95 2.59 10.02
CA LYS A 99 26.72 1.77 8.83
C LYS A 99 26.69 2.67 7.62
N SER A 100 27.46 2.30 6.60
CA SER A 100 27.33 2.92 5.29
C SER A 100 25.89 2.76 4.77
N PRO A 101 25.41 3.62 3.85
CA PRO A 101 24.10 3.46 3.24
C PRO A 101 23.86 2.07 2.65
N ASP A 102 24.91 1.37 2.21
CA ASP A 102 24.79 0.05 1.61
C ASP A 102 24.66 -1.06 2.65
N GLU A 103 25.30 -0.96 3.80
CA GLU A 103 25.07 -1.87 4.93
C GLU A 103 23.64 -1.80 5.46
N LEU A 104 23.06 -0.60 5.54
CA LEU A 104 21.66 -0.39 5.90
C LEU A 104 20.71 -1.02 4.89
N LYS A 105 20.97 -0.83 3.58
CA LYS A 105 20.19 -1.50 2.53
C LYS A 105 20.31 -3.02 2.65
N SER A 106 21.51 -3.56 2.82
CA SER A 106 21.75 -4.99 2.95
C SER A 106 21.03 -5.62 4.14
N ALA A 107 20.93 -4.91 5.27
CA ALA A 107 20.11 -5.36 6.40
C ALA A 107 18.61 -5.45 6.04
N VAL A 108 18.04 -4.43 5.40
CA VAL A 108 16.65 -4.44 4.93
C VAL A 108 16.40 -5.54 3.90
N ARG A 109 17.36 -5.75 2.98
CA ARG A 109 17.34 -6.80 1.97
C ARG A 109 17.22 -8.19 2.59
N ARG A 110 18.07 -8.52 3.57
CA ARG A 110 18.05 -9.83 4.24
C ARG A 110 16.70 -10.17 4.86
N SER A 111 16.07 -9.21 5.52
CA SER A 111 14.74 -9.40 6.12
C SER A 111 13.67 -9.71 5.06
N HIS A 112 13.69 -9.01 3.92
CA HIS A 112 12.75 -9.27 2.82
C HIS A 112 13.06 -10.56 2.04
N GLN A 113 14.34 -10.92 1.89
CA GLN A 113 14.76 -12.16 1.21
C GLN A 113 14.25 -13.40 1.93
N LEU A 114 14.30 -13.42 3.27
CA LEU A 114 13.81 -14.54 4.08
C LEU A 114 12.34 -14.86 3.75
N GLU A 115 11.49 -13.83 3.76
CA GLU A 115 10.07 -13.96 3.45
C GLU A 115 9.80 -14.33 1.98
N ARG A 116 10.60 -13.79 1.05
CA ARG A 116 10.52 -14.13 -0.37
C ARG A 116 10.88 -15.60 -0.62
N GLU A 117 11.96 -16.07 -0.01
CA GLU A 117 12.42 -17.46 -0.16
C GLU A 117 11.40 -18.44 0.41
N ASP A 118 10.83 -18.15 1.59
CA ASP A 118 9.74 -18.93 2.16
C ASP A 118 8.54 -18.98 1.21
N GLN A 119 8.20 -17.87 0.54
CA GLN A 119 7.14 -17.85 -0.48
C GLN A 119 7.49 -18.68 -1.72
N LEU A 120 8.73 -18.65 -2.21
CA LEU A 120 9.14 -19.42 -3.39
C LEU A 120 9.19 -20.92 -3.14
N ARG A 121 9.43 -21.36 -1.89
CA ARG A 121 9.40 -22.77 -1.49
C ARG A 121 7.99 -23.35 -1.40
N GLN A 122 6.94 -22.53 -1.44
CA GLN A 122 5.57 -23.02 -1.47
C GLN A 122 5.32 -23.79 -2.77
N SER A 123 4.79 -25.00 -2.69
CA SER A 123 4.58 -25.87 -3.86
C SER A 123 3.80 -25.18 -4.98
N SER A 124 2.71 -24.48 -4.64
CA SER A 124 1.90 -23.73 -5.60
C SER A 124 2.62 -22.58 -6.29
N VAL A 125 3.59 -21.94 -5.61
CA VAL A 125 4.42 -20.89 -6.21
C VAL A 125 5.51 -21.51 -7.07
N GLY A 126 6.18 -22.56 -6.59
CA GLY A 126 7.20 -23.28 -7.36
C GLY A 126 6.65 -23.94 -8.62
N GLU A 127 5.45 -24.50 -8.57
CA GLU A 127 4.72 -25.02 -9.74
C GLU A 127 4.36 -23.91 -10.71
N PHE A 128 3.86 -22.77 -10.23
CA PHE A 128 3.57 -21.60 -11.05
C PHE A 128 4.82 -21.10 -11.80
N ILE A 129 5.95 -20.94 -11.09
CA ILE A 129 7.21 -20.48 -11.70
C ILE A 129 7.70 -21.47 -12.76
N ARG A 130 7.78 -22.76 -12.42
CA ARG A 130 8.17 -23.81 -13.38
C ARG A 130 7.22 -23.88 -14.57
N GLY A 131 5.92 -23.70 -14.34
CA GLY A 131 4.89 -23.62 -15.37
C GLY A 131 5.13 -22.47 -16.34
N MET A 132 5.44 -21.27 -15.85
CA MET A 132 5.72 -20.10 -16.69
C MET A 132 7.03 -20.22 -17.48
N GLU A 133 8.04 -20.93 -16.95
CA GLU A 133 9.33 -21.14 -17.63
C GLU A 133 9.26 -22.24 -18.72
N ARG A 134 8.31 -23.18 -18.61
CA ARG A 134 8.07 -24.19 -19.66
C ARG A 134 7.54 -23.55 -20.94
N ARG A 135 7.95 -24.09 -22.08
CA ARG A 135 7.42 -23.69 -23.39
C ARG A 135 6.05 -24.32 -23.58
N HIS A 136 5.08 -23.49 -23.98
CA HIS A 136 3.73 -23.92 -24.32
C HIS A 136 3.41 -23.53 -25.76
N LEU A 137 2.65 -24.37 -26.45
CA LEU A 137 2.07 -24.01 -27.72
C LEU A 137 0.90 -23.06 -27.47
N THR A 138 0.97 -21.88 -28.06
CA THR A 138 -0.08 -20.85 -27.96
C THR A 138 -0.60 -20.52 -29.37
N SER A 139 -1.62 -19.68 -29.46
CA SER A 139 -2.17 -19.22 -30.73
C SER A 139 -1.15 -18.53 -31.64
N THR A 140 -0.05 -18.01 -31.08
CA THR A 140 1.03 -17.32 -31.80
C THR A 140 2.32 -18.14 -31.87
N GLY A 141 2.26 -19.44 -31.56
CA GLY A 141 3.38 -20.37 -31.60
C GLY A 141 3.93 -20.74 -30.22
N TRP A 142 5.15 -21.28 -30.21
CA TRP A 142 5.81 -21.79 -29.00
C TRP A 142 6.45 -20.69 -28.17
N HIS A 143 5.86 -20.38 -27.02
CA HIS A 143 6.32 -19.32 -26.12
C HIS A 143 6.47 -19.78 -24.68
N SER A 144 7.31 -19.08 -23.93
CA SER A 144 7.35 -19.14 -22.46
C SER A 144 7.53 -17.72 -21.92
N ILE A 145 7.65 -17.56 -20.61
CA ILE A 145 7.95 -16.25 -20.02
C ILE A 145 9.27 -15.64 -20.52
N PHE A 146 10.22 -16.47 -20.96
CA PHE A 146 11.48 -16.01 -21.58
C PHE A 146 11.25 -15.29 -22.90
N SER A 147 10.17 -15.61 -23.64
CA SER A 147 9.78 -14.87 -24.85
C SER A 147 9.48 -13.39 -24.59
N LEU A 148 9.25 -13.00 -23.33
CA LEU A 148 8.92 -11.63 -22.90
C LEU A 148 10.09 -10.92 -22.21
N MET A 149 11.29 -11.50 -22.25
CA MET A 149 12.53 -10.91 -21.76
C MET A 149 13.32 -10.36 -22.95
N ARG A 150 13.99 -9.22 -22.76
CA ARG A 150 14.80 -8.62 -23.81
C ARG A 150 16.21 -9.20 -23.76
N ASP A 151 16.67 -9.81 -24.85
CA ASP A 151 18.05 -10.29 -24.92
C ASP A 151 19.03 -9.11 -24.76
N GLY A 152 19.84 -9.19 -23.71
CA GLY A 152 20.79 -8.14 -23.36
C GLY A 152 21.98 -8.08 -24.30
N THR A 153 22.38 -9.20 -24.91
CA THR A 153 23.51 -9.25 -25.85
C THR A 153 23.14 -8.52 -27.13
N GLU A 154 21.97 -8.84 -27.70
CA GLU A 154 21.44 -8.16 -28.89
C GLU A 154 21.23 -6.67 -28.64
N LEU A 155 20.59 -6.31 -27.52
CA LEU A 155 20.34 -4.92 -27.17
C LEU A 155 21.64 -4.13 -26.95
N ALA A 156 22.62 -4.70 -26.25
CA ALA A 156 23.90 -4.05 -26.00
C ALA A 156 24.67 -3.82 -27.30
N ALA A 157 24.68 -4.78 -28.22
CA ALA A 157 25.32 -4.65 -29.52
C ALA A 157 24.69 -3.51 -30.34
N ALA A 158 23.37 -3.47 -30.44
CA ALA A 158 22.65 -2.43 -31.17
C ALA A 158 22.85 -1.03 -30.57
N LEU A 159 22.82 -0.91 -29.23
CA LEU A 159 23.11 0.35 -28.55
C LEU A 159 24.56 0.80 -28.73
N ARG A 160 25.52 -0.14 -28.72
CA ARG A 160 26.95 0.16 -28.94
C ARG A 160 27.18 0.69 -30.34
N GLU A 161 26.55 0.08 -31.35
CA GLU A 161 26.61 0.57 -32.73
C GLU A 161 26.06 2.00 -32.85
N LEU A 162 24.93 2.29 -32.19
CA LEU A 162 24.34 3.64 -32.19
C LEU A 162 25.28 4.68 -31.57
N VAL A 163 25.98 4.34 -30.47
CA VAL A 163 26.93 5.23 -29.81
C VAL A 163 28.17 5.48 -30.67
N GLN A 164 28.67 4.45 -31.37
CA GLN A 164 29.89 4.51 -32.19
C GLN A 164 29.66 5.18 -33.56
N LYS A 165 28.58 4.82 -34.27
CA LYS A 165 28.35 5.24 -35.67
C LYS A 165 27.32 6.37 -35.83
N GLY A 166 26.51 6.66 -34.81
CA GLY A 166 25.41 7.62 -34.93
C GLY A 166 25.88 9.08 -34.89
N LYS A 167 25.49 9.89 -35.89
CA LYS A 167 25.58 11.37 -35.82
C LYS A 167 24.72 11.88 -34.66
N SER A 168 25.19 12.89 -33.92
CA SER A 168 24.52 13.42 -32.72
C SER A 168 23.02 13.74 -32.94
N VAL A 169 22.68 14.26 -34.12
CA VAL A 169 21.32 14.71 -34.48
C VAL A 169 20.33 13.56 -34.70
N GLU A 170 20.78 12.39 -35.17
CA GLU A 170 19.90 11.25 -35.51
C GLU A 170 19.70 10.27 -34.34
N ARG A 171 20.52 10.38 -33.29
CA ARG A 171 20.51 9.45 -32.14
C ARG A 171 19.13 9.35 -31.45
N PRO A 172 18.36 10.42 -31.19
CA PRO A 172 17.07 10.31 -30.52
C PRO A 172 16.02 9.52 -31.32
N THR A 173 15.99 9.70 -32.65
CA THR A 173 15.07 8.98 -33.54
C THR A 173 15.42 7.50 -33.60
N ARG A 174 16.71 7.17 -33.81
CA ARG A 174 17.19 5.77 -33.84
C ARG A 174 17.06 5.06 -32.49
N LEU A 175 17.11 5.78 -31.36
CA LEU A 175 16.83 5.18 -30.05
C LEU A 175 15.39 4.69 -29.91
N THR A 176 14.44 5.27 -30.67
CA THR A 176 13.06 4.78 -30.69
C THR A 176 12.97 3.41 -31.37
N GLU A 177 13.79 3.15 -32.39
CA GLU A 177 13.87 1.85 -33.07
C GLU A 177 14.47 0.74 -32.20
N LEU A 178 15.17 1.10 -31.11
CA LEU A 178 15.81 0.14 -30.20
C LEU A 178 15.02 -0.08 -28.91
N VAL A 179 14.34 0.96 -28.43
CA VAL A 179 13.50 0.96 -27.23
C VAL A 179 12.28 1.87 -27.46
N ASP A 180 11.11 1.27 -27.66
CA ASP A 180 9.84 1.97 -27.86
C ASP A 180 8.80 1.62 -26.77
N PRO A 181 8.82 2.34 -25.63
CA PRO A 181 7.94 2.03 -24.51
C PRO A 181 6.47 2.38 -24.75
N TYR A 182 5.58 1.46 -24.38
CA TYR A 182 4.15 1.73 -24.24
C TYR A 182 3.56 1.09 -22.98
N ILE A 183 2.40 1.59 -22.54
CA ILE A 183 1.68 1.08 -21.35
C ILE A 183 0.65 0.05 -21.79
N GLN A 184 0.63 -1.11 -21.12
CA GLN A 184 -0.40 -2.12 -21.27
C GLN A 184 -1.10 -2.35 -19.92
N LEU A 185 -2.42 -2.18 -19.87
CA LEU A 185 -3.22 -2.45 -18.69
C LEU A 185 -3.32 -3.96 -18.45
N VAL A 186 -3.08 -4.41 -17.22
CA VAL A 186 -3.30 -5.81 -16.84
C VAL A 186 -4.78 -5.98 -16.44
N THR A 187 -5.55 -6.58 -17.34
CA THR A 187 -6.96 -6.93 -17.11
C THR A 187 -7.07 -8.33 -16.49
N GLU A 188 -8.22 -8.65 -15.89
CA GLU A 188 -8.37 -9.90 -15.13
C GLU A 188 -8.34 -11.14 -16.01
N ASN A 189 -8.99 -11.07 -17.18
CA ASN A 189 -9.07 -12.16 -18.16
C ASN A 189 -8.26 -11.86 -19.42
N GLY A 190 -7.35 -10.88 -19.37
CA GLY A 190 -6.56 -10.48 -20.54
C GLY A 190 -5.44 -11.45 -20.84
N THR A 191 -5.29 -11.79 -22.12
CA THR A 191 -4.16 -12.54 -22.66
C THR A 191 -3.22 -11.61 -23.42
N CYS A 192 -1.93 -11.96 -23.45
CA CYS A 192 -0.93 -11.26 -24.21
C CYS A 192 -1.12 -11.57 -25.70
N GLU A 193 -1.40 -10.54 -26.50
CA GLU A 193 -1.57 -10.65 -27.95
C GLU A 193 -0.35 -11.22 -28.69
N HIS A 194 0.85 -11.11 -28.12
CA HIS A 194 2.07 -11.63 -28.75
C HIS A 194 2.41 -13.07 -28.38
N THR A 195 2.04 -13.52 -27.18
CA THR A 195 2.51 -14.81 -26.63
C THR A 195 1.39 -15.71 -26.11
N GLY A 196 0.14 -15.27 -26.12
CA GLY A 196 -1.02 -16.00 -25.57
C GLY A 196 -1.04 -16.13 -24.04
N LEU A 197 0.04 -15.82 -23.32
CA LEU A 197 0.13 -15.92 -21.86
C LEU A 197 -0.81 -14.93 -21.16
N MET A 198 -1.37 -15.31 -20.00
CA MET A 198 -2.23 -14.41 -19.22
C MET A 198 -1.45 -13.19 -18.71
N LEU A 199 -2.01 -11.99 -18.87
CA LEU A 199 -1.36 -10.74 -18.46
C LEU A 199 -1.09 -10.69 -16.95
N ARG A 200 -1.98 -11.26 -16.14
CA ARG A 200 -1.79 -11.35 -14.68
C ARG A 200 -0.60 -12.22 -14.32
N ASP A 201 -0.41 -13.33 -15.03
CA ASP A 201 0.67 -14.27 -14.76
C ASP A 201 2.02 -13.73 -15.22
N ILE A 202 2.05 -13.02 -16.35
CA ILE A 202 3.22 -12.24 -16.78
C ILE A 202 3.63 -11.26 -15.68
N TRP A 203 2.69 -10.43 -15.22
CA TRP A 203 2.95 -9.45 -14.18
C TRP A 203 3.41 -10.11 -12.86
N ARG A 204 2.75 -11.21 -12.46
CA ARG A 204 3.06 -11.98 -11.24
C ARG A 204 4.45 -12.61 -11.30
N TYR A 205 4.83 -13.22 -12.43
CA TYR A 205 6.16 -13.81 -12.61
C TYR A 205 7.25 -12.76 -12.43
N PHE A 206 7.16 -11.63 -13.15
CA PHE A 206 8.15 -10.56 -13.01
C PHE A 206 8.17 -9.96 -11.60
N ARG A 207 7.04 -9.96 -10.90
CA ARG A 207 7.00 -9.53 -9.49
C ARG A 207 7.81 -10.47 -8.57
N HIS A 208 7.92 -11.76 -8.87
CA HIS A 208 8.73 -12.72 -8.10
C HIS A 208 10.25 -12.54 -8.28
N THR A 209 10.70 -11.77 -9.28
CA THR A 209 12.12 -11.42 -9.46
C THR A 209 12.65 -10.44 -8.41
N TRP A 210 11.76 -9.71 -7.74
CA TRP A 210 12.13 -8.68 -6.77
C TRP A 210 12.18 -9.20 -5.34
N ILE A 211 12.89 -8.46 -4.49
CA ILE A 211 13.31 -8.90 -3.16
C ILE A 211 12.19 -9.05 -2.13
N ASN A 212 11.11 -8.29 -2.27
CA ASN A 212 9.99 -8.32 -1.33
C ASN A 212 8.96 -9.36 -1.76
N SER A 213 8.38 -10.09 -0.79
CA SER A 213 7.29 -11.04 -1.03
C SER A 213 6.11 -10.39 -1.75
N TYR A 214 5.44 -11.17 -2.61
CA TYR A 214 4.21 -10.74 -3.28
C TYR A 214 3.00 -11.01 -2.39
N LYS A 215 2.27 -9.95 -2.01
CA LYS A 215 1.04 -10.04 -1.22
C LYS A 215 -0.07 -9.22 -1.88
N PRO A 216 -1.27 -9.79 -2.11
CA PRO A 216 -2.40 -9.04 -2.64
C PRO A 216 -2.83 -7.98 -1.62
N LEU A 217 -3.17 -6.78 -2.12
CA LEU A 217 -3.67 -5.69 -1.28
C LEU A 217 -5.21 -5.63 -1.38
N PRO A 218 -5.90 -5.43 -0.26
CA PRO A 218 -7.35 -5.24 -0.29
C PRO A 218 -7.70 -3.87 -0.91
N GLY A 219 -8.85 -3.82 -1.60
CA GLY A 219 -9.37 -2.60 -2.21
C GLY A 219 -9.03 -2.48 -3.70
N ARG A 220 -9.07 -1.24 -4.21
CA ARG A 220 -8.76 -0.94 -5.62
C ARG A 220 -7.29 -1.23 -5.91
N THR A 221 -7.05 -2.01 -6.96
CA THR A 221 -5.72 -2.33 -7.46
C THR A 221 -5.73 -2.29 -9.00
N MET A 222 -4.78 -1.58 -9.60
CA MET A 222 -4.63 -1.44 -11.04
C MET A 222 -3.18 -1.71 -11.42
N SER A 223 -2.92 -2.85 -12.06
CA SER A 223 -1.59 -3.26 -12.50
C SER A 223 -1.37 -2.91 -13.98
N VAL A 224 -0.16 -2.52 -14.32
CA VAL A 224 0.26 -2.20 -15.68
C VAL A 224 1.61 -2.83 -16.00
N LEU A 225 1.79 -3.20 -17.26
CA LEU A 225 3.07 -3.54 -17.86
C LEU A 225 3.56 -2.32 -18.67
N VAL A 226 4.87 -2.07 -18.63
CA VAL A 226 5.54 -1.21 -19.61
C VAL A 226 6.25 -2.14 -20.57
N ARG A 227 5.90 -2.06 -21.85
CA ARG A 227 6.30 -2.98 -22.92
C ARG A 227 7.22 -2.25 -23.91
N ASP A 228 8.10 -3.00 -24.57
CA ASP A 228 8.98 -2.48 -25.62
C ASP A 228 8.49 -2.91 -27.01
N ALA A 229 7.87 -2.00 -27.77
CA ALA A 229 7.41 -2.29 -29.13
C ALA A 229 8.55 -2.44 -30.15
N ALA A 230 9.79 -2.07 -29.79
CA ALA A 230 10.94 -2.16 -30.69
C ALA A 230 11.48 -3.58 -30.88
N ALA A 231 10.99 -4.55 -30.10
CA ALA A 231 11.51 -5.91 -30.08
C ALA A 231 10.41 -6.96 -30.25
N LYS A 232 10.77 -8.10 -30.84
CA LYS A 232 9.85 -9.23 -31.03
C LYS A 232 9.18 -9.63 -29.70
N ASN A 233 7.90 -9.97 -29.78
CA ASN A 233 7.04 -10.34 -28.66
C ASN A 233 6.79 -9.25 -27.60
N HIS A 234 7.30 -8.04 -27.84
CA HIS A 234 7.17 -6.87 -26.99
C HIS A 234 7.59 -7.17 -25.53
N PRO A 235 8.89 -7.30 -25.25
CA PRO A 235 9.38 -7.67 -23.93
C PRO A 235 9.01 -6.63 -22.87
N VAL A 236 8.99 -7.06 -21.62
CA VAL A 236 8.59 -6.23 -20.48
C VAL A 236 9.76 -5.35 -20.04
N ILE A 237 9.63 -4.04 -20.20
CA ILE A 237 10.55 -3.02 -19.68
C ILE A 237 10.42 -2.91 -18.16
N GLY A 238 9.20 -2.97 -17.66
CA GLY A 238 8.89 -2.72 -16.27
C GLY A 238 7.47 -3.10 -15.89
N ILE A 239 7.26 -3.24 -14.59
CA ILE A 239 5.94 -3.48 -14.03
C ILE A 239 5.62 -2.37 -13.02
N ALA A 240 4.35 -2.00 -12.97
CA ALA A 240 3.84 -1.12 -11.93
C ALA A 240 2.44 -1.51 -11.49
N ALA A 241 2.04 -1.04 -10.32
CA ALA A 241 0.67 -1.11 -9.86
C ALA A 241 0.32 0.08 -8.97
N LEU A 242 -0.92 0.54 -9.11
CA LEU A 242 -1.57 1.49 -8.21
C LEU A 242 -2.48 0.73 -7.26
N GLY A 243 -2.37 0.99 -5.97
CA GLY A 243 -3.21 0.43 -4.92
C GLY A 243 -3.94 1.52 -4.12
N SER A 244 -4.98 1.11 -3.40
CA SER A 244 -5.71 2.02 -2.51
C SER A 244 -4.75 2.68 -1.51
N SER A 245 -4.83 4.00 -1.37
CA SER A 245 -3.88 4.74 -0.55
C SER A 245 -3.97 4.39 0.93
N VAL A 246 -2.81 4.37 1.59
CA VAL A 246 -2.74 4.18 3.03
C VAL A 246 -3.47 5.36 3.71
N ALA A 247 -4.48 5.03 4.52
CA ALA A 247 -5.32 6.04 5.15
C ALA A 247 -4.53 6.94 6.12
N GLN A 248 -3.53 6.42 6.81
CA GLN A 248 -2.71 7.15 7.77
C GLN A 248 -1.29 7.34 7.22
N GLN A 249 -0.99 8.55 6.74
CA GLN A 249 0.35 8.92 6.32
C GLN A 249 0.58 10.39 6.66
N ARG A 250 1.05 10.66 7.88
CA ARG A 250 1.10 12.01 8.47
C ARG A 250 1.81 13.02 7.56
N LEU A 251 2.97 12.65 6.98
CA LEU A 251 3.73 13.55 6.10
C LEU A 251 2.93 13.99 4.87
N ARG A 252 2.21 13.07 4.25
CA ARG A 252 1.30 13.37 3.13
C ARG A 252 0.11 14.19 3.61
N ASP A 253 -0.47 13.82 4.75
CA ASP A 253 -1.66 14.48 5.27
C ASP A 253 -1.37 15.95 5.61
N ILE A 254 -0.19 16.27 6.15
CA ILE A 254 0.30 17.65 6.31
C ILE A 254 0.42 18.34 4.95
N TRP A 255 1.12 17.74 3.99
CA TRP A 255 1.35 18.35 2.67
C TRP A 255 0.05 18.57 1.87
N VAL A 256 -0.94 17.69 1.99
CA VAL A 256 -2.28 17.86 1.38
C VAL A 256 -3.12 18.91 2.11
N GLY A 257 -2.90 19.11 3.42
CA GLY A 257 -3.74 19.94 4.30
C GLY A 257 -4.83 19.17 5.04
N TRP A 258 -4.75 17.84 5.10
CA TRP A 258 -5.65 16.99 5.90
C TRP A 258 -5.26 16.91 7.37
N ASP A 259 -4.04 17.31 7.72
CA ASP A 259 -3.64 17.47 9.11
C ASP A 259 -4.43 18.60 9.79
N GLN A 260 -4.83 18.37 11.03
CA GLN A 260 -5.70 19.29 11.77
C GLN A 260 -5.04 20.67 11.91
N ASN A 261 -3.80 20.72 12.40
CA ASN A 261 -3.12 21.99 12.65
C ASN A 261 -2.92 22.75 11.33
N THR A 262 -2.48 22.02 10.29
CA THR A 262 -2.27 22.58 8.95
C THR A 262 -3.55 23.21 8.39
N MET A 263 -4.70 22.53 8.52
CA MET A 263 -5.97 23.04 8.03
C MET A 263 -6.45 24.26 8.83
N ILE A 264 -6.32 24.22 10.16
CA ILE A 264 -6.67 25.33 11.03
C ILE A 264 -5.85 26.58 10.67
N ASP A 265 -4.53 26.43 10.49
CA ASP A 265 -3.67 27.54 10.09
C ASP A 265 -4.03 28.09 8.70
N THR A 266 -4.42 27.20 7.78
CA THR A 266 -4.87 27.58 6.44
C THR A 266 -6.16 28.39 6.50
N ILE A 267 -7.14 27.96 7.30
CA ILE A 267 -8.40 28.69 7.48
C ILE A 267 -8.14 30.03 8.16
N ARG A 268 -7.33 30.07 9.23
CA ARG A 268 -7.00 31.30 9.96
C ARG A 268 -6.39 32.38 9.08
N LYS A 269 -5.48 31.99 8.18
CA LYS A 269 -4.85 32.93 7.23
C LYS A 269 -5.81 33.50 6.18
N GLY A 270 -6.99 32.91 6.01
CA GLY A 270 -7.93 33.28 4.96
C GLY A 270 -9.39 33.06 5.36
N CYS A 271 -9.78 33.43 6.59
CA CYS A 271 -11.16 33.33 7.09
C CYS A 271 -12.12 34.09 6.17
N ASN A 272 -12.74 33.38 5.24
CA ASN A 272 -13.59 33.96 4.21
C ASN A 272 -14.83 33.09 3.96
N HIS A 273 -15.78 33.65 3.22
CA HIS A 273 -17.03 32.98 2.87
C HIS A 273 -16.82 31.61 2.22
N LYS A 274 -15.77 31.44 1.41
CA LYS A 274 -15.49 30.15 0.76
C LYS A 274 -15.19 29.04 1.76
N TYR A 275 -14.38 29.31 2.79
CA TYR A 275 -14.10 28.33 3.84
C TYR A 275 -15.31 28.11 4.74
N ALA A 276 -16.06 29.17 5.07
CA ALA A 276 -17.28 29.06 5.87
C ALA A 276 -18.32 28.16 5.17
N LYS A 277 -18.59 28.43 3.89
CA LYS A 277 -19.43 27.60 3.01
C LYS A 277 -18.92 26.16 2.91
N TRP A 278 -17.60 25.96 2.82
CA TRP A 278 -17.03 24.63 2.75
C TRP A 278 -17.20 23.86 4.06
N VAL A 279 -17.01 24.47 5.24
CA VAL A 279 -17.19 23.80 6.54
C VAL A 279 -18.65 23.38 6.73
N LEU A 280 -19.58 24.33 6.63
CA LEU A 280 -21.00 24.06 6.84
C LEU A 280 -21.57 23.13 5.77
N GLY A 281 -21.22 23.38 4.51
CA GLY A 281 -21.63 22.54 3.39
C GLY A 281 -21.07 21.11 3.48
N SER A 282 -19.82 20.93 3.93
CA SER A 282 -19.26 19.59 4.11
C SER A 282 -19.98 18.82 5.22
N LEU A 283 -20.29 19.49 6.34
CA LEU A 283 -21.04 18.90 7.43
C LEU A 283 -22.44 18.45 6.98
N GLN A 284 -23.17 19.32 6.29
CA GLN A 284 -24.50 19.01 5.76
C GLN A 284 -24.45 17.82 4.79
N ASN A 285 -23.56 17.86 3.80
CA ASN A 285 -23.40 16.77 2.81
C ASN A 285 -23.02 15.41 3.45
N LEU A 286 -22.32 15.43 4.60
CA LEU A 286 -21.96 14.20 5.32
C LEU A 286 -23.17 13.62 6.06
N ILE A 287 -24.04 14.45 6.62
CA ILE A 287 -25.28 14.01 7.29
C ILE A 287 -26.27 13.46 6.26
N GLU A 288 -26.48 14.15 5.15
CA GLU A 288 -27.30 13.69 4.01
C GLU A 288 -26.76 12.41 3.34
N GLY A 289 -25.47 12.10 3.57
CA GLY A 289 -24.83 10.89 3.10
C GLY A 289 -25.20 9.63 3.90
N LEU A 290 -26.04 9.74 4.93
CA LEU A 290 -26.45 8.65 5.81
C LEU A 290 -27.90 8.22 5.52
N TYR A 291 -28.14 6.91 5.55
CA TYR A 291 -29.50 6.38 5.67
C TYR A 291 -30.01 6.67 7.08
N LEU A 292 -31.18 7.28 7.23
CA LEU A 292 -31.73 7.65 8.55
C LEU A 292 -33.17 7.15 8.78
N LYS A 293 -33.84 6.59 7.77
CA LYS A 293 -35.26 6.20 7.85
C LYS A 293 -35.53 5.25 9.02
N ASP A 294 -34.72 4.21 9.18
CA ASP A 294 -34.85 3.24 10.27
C ASP A 294 -34.59 3.88 11.64
N LEU A 295 -33.62 4.79 11.74
CA LEU A 295 -33.31 5.48 12.99
C LEU A 295 -34.45 6.40 13.43
N PHE A 296 -35.18 7.01 12.50
CA PHE A 296 -36.37 7.79 12.80
C PHE A 296 -37.56 6.91 13.22
N LEU A 297 -37.80 5.82 12.49
CA LEU A 297 -38.87 4.87 12.80
C LEU A 297 -38.69 4.24 14.19
N ASP A 298 -37.45 3.89 14.54
CA ASP A 298 -37.11 3.33 15.86
C ASP A 298 -37.02 4.40 16.96
N GLY A 299 -37.26 5.67 16.64
CA GLY A 299 -37.16 6.79 17.56
C GLY A 299 -35.76 7.04 18.11
N VAL A 300 -34.70 6.54 17.46
CA VAL A 300 -33.30 6.74 17.88
C VAL A 300 -32.86 8.19 17.71
N CYS A 301 -33.41 8.89 16.71
CA CYS A 301 -33.18 10.31 16.44
C CYS A 301 -34.46 10.92 15.85
N THR A 302 -34.58 12.25 15.87
CA THR A 302 -35.68 13.02 15.29
C THR A 302 -35.17 14.05 14.27
N LEU A 303 -36.07 14.59 13.45
CA LEU A 303 -35.73 15.66 12.50
C LEU A 303 -35.25 16.92 13.21
N ASP A 304 -35.92 17.31 14.29
CA ASP A 304 -35.55 18.48 15.11
C ASP A 304 -34.14 18.35 15.69
N GLU A 305 -33.74 17.15 16.13
CA GLU A 305 -32.39 16.89 16.63
C GLU A 305 -31.32 16.94 15.53
N LEU A 306 -31.68 16.75 14.26
CA LEU A 306 -30.74 16.99 13.16
C LEU A 306 -30.45 18.48 13.02
N GLU A 307 -31.47 19.32 13.11
CA GLU A 307 -31.32 20.77 12.96
C GLU A 307 -30.72 21.42 14.20
N ARG A 308 -31.18 21.02 15.39
CA ARG A 308 -30.79 21.56 16.71
C ARG A 308 -30.39 20.41 17.63
N PRO A 309 -29.14 19.93 17.55
CA PRO A 309 -28.74 18.74 18.29
C PRO A 309 -28.69 18.98 19.79
N THR A 310 -29.25 18.04 20.55
CA THR A 310 -29.22 18.02 22.02
C THR A 310 -28.14 17.07 22.52
N GLY A 311 -27.67 17.28 23.76
CA GLY A 311 -26.72 16.35 24.40
C GLY A 311 -27.30 14.95 24.53
N GLU A 312 -28.55 14.84 24.98
CA GLU A 312 -29.26 13.59 25.17
C GLU A 312 -29.44 12.80 23.87
N GLY A 313 -29.81 13.46 22.77
CA GLY A 313 -29.96 12.82 21.45
C GLY A 313 -28.63 12.26 20.93
N ILE A 314 -27.53 12.99 21.13
CA ILE A 314 -26.19 12.52 20.77
C ILE A 314 -25.79 11.28 21.60
N GLU A 315 -26.04 11.29 22.91
CA GLU A 315 -25.74 10.14 23.78
C GLU A 315 -26.62 8.92 23.46
N LYS A 316 -27.88 9.15 23.07
CA LYS A 316 -28.77 8.08 22.58
C LYS A 316 -28.22 7.40 21.34
N LEU A 317 -27.74 8.18 20.36
CA LEU A 317 -27.08 7.67 19.16
C LEU A 317 -25.79 6.88 19.49
N GLU A 318 -24.99 7.36 20.44
CA GLU A 318 -23.77 6.65 20.87
C GLU A 318 -24.10 5.29 21.50
N ARG A 319 -25.09 5.25 22.40
CA ARG A 319 -25.57 4.00 23.04
C ARG A 319 -26.11 3.00 22.01
N GLU A 320 -26.96 3.44 21.09
CA GLU A 320 -27.49 2.59 20.01
C GLU A 320 -26.35 2.06 19.13
N GLY A 321 -25.37 2.91 18.83
CA GLY A 321 -24.19 2.54 18.07
C GLY A 321 -23.36 1.46 18.76
N ASP A 322 -23.22 1.51 20.09
CA ASP A 322 -22.50 0.52 20.88
C ASP A 322 -23.27 -0.80 20.99
N GLN A 323 -24.58 -0.75 21.17
CA GLN A 323 -25.45 -1.93 21.18
C GLN A 323 -25.40 -2.67 19.85
N ALA A 324 -25.55 -1.96 18.72
CA ALA A 324 -25.44 -2.55 17.38
C ALA A 324 -24.06 -3.18 17.13
N MET A 325 -22.97 -2.59 17.65
CA MET A 325 -21.63 -3.18 17.55
C MET A 325 -21.50 -4.47 18.36
N LYS A 326 -22.09 -4.54 19.56
CA LYS A 326 -22.14 -5.77 20.36
C LYS A 326 -22.88 -6.87 19.59
N MET A 327 -24.03 -6.55 19.00
CA MET A 327 -24.78 -7.49 18.18
C MET A 327 -24.00 -7.98 16.96
N HIS A 328 -23.26 -7.10 16.27
CA HIS A 328 -22.39 -7.50 15.15
C HIS A 328 -21.28 -8.47 15.57
N ARG A 329 -20.71 -8.31 16.77
CA ARG A 329 -19.66 -9.20 17.28
C ARG A 329 -20.20 -10.58 17.64
N LEU A 330 -21.42 -10.66 18.17
CA LEU A 330 -22.09 -11.92 18.52
C LEU A 330 -22.62 -12.63 17.26
N TYR A 331 -23.23 -11.89 16.35
CA TYR A 331 -23.88 -12.41 15.15
C TYR A 331 -23.36 -11.70 13.89
N PRO A 332 -22.12 -12.01 13.46
CA PRO A 332 -21.53 -11.38 12.29
C PRO A 332 -22.28 -11.81 11.03
N GLN A 333 -23.00 -10.86 10.41
CA GLN A 333 -23.80 -11.07 9.18
C GLN A 333 -22.90 -11.18 7.92
N ALA A 334 -21.89 -12.06 7.95
CA ALA A 334 -20.82 -12.11 6.96
C ALA A 334 -21.30 -12.46 5.53
N ALA A 335 -22.38 -13.26 5.41
CA ALA A 335 -22.97 -13.63 4.13
C ALA A 335 -23.53 -12.43 3.36
N VAL A 336 -24.20 -11.51 4.07
CA VAL A 336 -24.77 -10.27 3.51
C VAL A 336 -23.67 -9.37 2.93
N HIS A 337 -22.50 -9.33 3.57
CA HIS A 337 -21.36 -8.54 3.10
C HIS A 337 -20.54 -9.20 1.97
N LYS A 338 -20.66 -10.52 1.76
CA LYS A 338 -20.01 -11.22 0.64
C LYS A 338 -20.83 -11.14 -0.64
N ALA A 339 -22.16 -11.13 -0.56
CA ALA A 339 -23.05 -11.07 -1.72
C ALA A 339 -22.88 -9.79 -2.57
N SER A 340 -22.53 -8.67 -1.93
CA SER A 340 -22.30 -7.37 -2.61
C SER A 340 -20.98 -7.27 -3.38
N ARG A 341 -20.14 -8.31 -3.37
CA ARG A 341 -18.95 -8.41 -4.23
C ARG A 341 -19.26 -8.96 -5.62
N SER A 342 -20.44 -9.56 -5.84
CA SER A 342 -20.81 -10.07 -7.17
C SER A 342 -21.19 -8.89 -8.07
N GLU A 343 -20.44 -8.67 -9.14
CA GLU A 343 -20.62 -7.54 -10.08
C GLU A 343 -21.98 -7.57 -10.83
N ASN A 344 -22.77 -8.62 -10.65
CA ASN A 344 -24.00 -8.91 -11.41
C ASN A 344 -25.31 -8.92 -10.59
N ARG A 345 -25.35 -8.40 -9.35
CA ARG A 345 -26.61 -8.27 -8.60
C ARG A 345 -26.84 -6.83 -8.15
N HIS A 346 -28.04 -6.30 -8.41
CA HIS A 346 -28.56 -5.12 -7.73
C HIS A 346 -28.49 -5.39 -6.22
N SER A 347 -27.55 -4.71 -5.56
CA SER A 347 -27.37 -4.85 -4.12
C SER A 347 -28.47 -4.07 -3.42
N ASP A 348 -29.21 -4.73 -2.53
CA ASP A 348 -30.12 -4.04 -1.62
C ASP A 348 -29.30 -3.25 -0.60
N TRP A 349 -29.07 -1.97 -0.91
CA TRP A 349 -28.28 -1.07 -0.08
C TRP A 349 -29.02 -0.66 1.19
N GLU A 350 -30.36 -0.61 1.18
CA GLU A 350 -31.16 -0.31 2.37
C GLU A 350 -31.02 -1.45 3.39
N ALA A 351 -31.19 -2.71 2.96
CA ALA A 351 -30.97 -3.87 3.84
C ALA A 351 -29.54 -3.91 4.39
N GLN A 352 -28.53 -3.58 3.58
CA GLN A 352 -27.16 -3.47 4.06
C GLN A 352 -26.97 -2.36 5.10
N ALA A 353 -27.61 -1.20 4.92
CA ALA A 353 -27.53 -0.10 5.87
C ALA A 353 -28.10 -0.47 7.23
N GLN A 354 -29.11 -1.33 7.26
CA GLN A 354 -29.79 -1.81 8.47
C GLN A 354 -29.04 -2.94 9.19
N THR A 355 -28.01 -3.55 8.57
CA THR A 355 -27.15 -4.53 9.28
C THR A 355 -26.53 -3.93 10.54
N SER A 356 -26.28 -4.76 11.56
CA SER A 356 -25.73 -4.33 12.86
C SER A 356 -24.41 -3.54 12.72
N LEU A 357 -23.55 -3.93 11.77
CA LEU A 357 -22.31 -3.22 11.48
C LEU A 357 -22.55 -1.80 10.94
N PHE A 358 -23.42 -1.64 9.95
CA PHE A 358 -23.64 -0.35 9.31
C PHE A 358 -24.55 0.54 10.13
N ARG A 359 -25.54 -0.01 10.84
CA ARG A 359 -26.30 0.72 11.87
C ARG A 359 -25.38 1.31 12.92
N SER A 360 -24.47 0.50 13.49
CA SER A 360 -23.46 0.99 14.45
C SER A 360 -22.62 2.14 13.89
N LYS A 361 -22.12 2.00 12.66
CA LYS A 361 -21.33 3.05 12.01
C LYS A 361 -22.13 4.30 11.73
N ARG A 362 -23.37 4.18 11.25
CA ARG A 362 -24.27 5.32 10.98
C ARG A 362 -24.54 6.10 12.26
N CYS A 363 -24.96 5.44 13.33
CA CYS A 363 -25.21 6.09 14.63
C CYS A 363 -23.96 6.79 15.17
N LYS A 364 -22.81 6.11 15.21
CA LYS A 364 -21.53 6.71 15.67
C LYS A 364 -21.03 7.84 14.79
N THR A 365 -21.32 7.79 13.49
CA THR A 365 -20.97 8.86 12.54
C THR A 365 -21.89 10.06 12.74
N LEU A 366 -23.21 9.83 12.81
CA LEU A 366 -24.20 10.86 13.03
C LEU A 366 -23.96 11.60 14.36
N ALA A 367 -23.75 10.87 15.46
CA ALA A 367 -23.43 11.46 16.77
C ALA A 367 -22.24 12.44 16.70
N LYS A 368 -21.17 12.07 16.00
CA LYS A 368 -20.00 12.94 15.81
C LYS A 368 -20.32 14.17 14.96
N LEU A 369 -21.07 14.01 13.88
CA LEU A 369 -21.47 15.12 13.01
C LEU A 369 -22.40 16.09 13.74
N LEU A 370 -23.37 15.58 14.49
CA LEU A 370 -24.28 16.39 15.32
C LEU A 370 -23.53 17.11 16.45
N ARG A 371 -22.51 16.48 17.06
CA ARG A 371 -21.63 17.17 18.04
C ARG A 371 -20.85 18.33 17.42
N ILE A 372 -20.35 18.15 16.20
CA ILE A 372 -19.70 19.22 15.41
C ILE A 372 -20.71 20.35 15.14
N ARG A 373 -21.93 20.02 14.68
CA ARG A 373 -23.01 20.99 14.44
C ARG A 373 -23.35 21.79 15.69
N ALA A 374 -23.58 21.11 16.82
CA ALA A 374 -23.91 21.74 18.10
C ALA A 374 -22.79 22.69 18.56
N THR A 375 -21.53 22.32 18.31
CA THR A 375 -20.38 23.18 18.64
C THR A 375 -20.38 24.44 17.78
N PHE A 376 -20.65 24.34 16.48
CA PHE A 376 -20.75 25.51 15.60
C PHE A 376 -21.89 26.43 15.99
N GLN A 377 -23.07 25.88 16.28
CA GLN A 377 -24.25 26.64 16.72
C GLN A 377 -24.02 27.36 18.05
N ARG A 378 -23.41 26.68 19.04
CA ARG A 378 -23.08 27.26 20.35
C ARG A 378 -22.21 28.51 20.25
N TYR A 379 -21.30 28.55 19.29
CA TYR A 379 -20.38 29.66 19.08
C TYR A 379 -20.80 30.59 17.93
N GLY A 380 -22.05 30.54 17.50
CA GLY A 380 -22.62 31.48 16.53
C GLY A 380 -22.10 31.34 15.11
N PHE A 381 -21.54 30.17 14.74
CA PHE A 381 -21.13 29.86 13.37
C PHE A 381 -22.22 29.05 12.67
N VAL A 382 -23.17 29.75 12.08
CA VAL A 382 -24.38 29.15 11.50
C VAL A 382 -24.63 29.57 10.06
N SER A 383 -23.98 30.64 9.59
CA SER A 383 -24.02 31.10 8.21
C SER A 383 -22.66 30.92 7.53
N ASP A 384 -22.64 31.03 6.20
CA ASP A 384 -21.40 31.01 5.41
C ASP A 384 -20.62 32.35 5.48
N SER A 385 -20.76 33.09 6.58
CA SER A 385 -20.03 34.32 6.86
C SER A 385 -18.58 34.05 7.28
N GLY A 386 -17.64 34.71 6.60
CA GLY A 386 -16.23 34.70 6.99
C GLY A 386 -15.99 35.34 8.37
N ARG A 387 -16.84 36.30 8.78
CA ARG A 387 -16.75 36.95 10.10
C ARG A 387 -17.13 36.00 11.23
N GLU A 388 -18.25 35.28 11.07
CA GLU A 388 -18.67 34.25 12.03
C GLU A 388 -17.60 33.16 12.18
N LEU A 389 -17.09 32.66 11.04
CA LEU A 389 -16.01 31.67 11.05
C LEU A 389 -14.78 32.20 11.80
N SER A 390 -14.38 33.45 11.55
CA SER A 390 -13.23 34.06 12.22
C SER A 390 -13.43 34.13 13.74
N ALA A 391 -14.60 34.60 14.19
CA ALA A 391 -14.91 34.69 15.62
C ALA A 391 -14.96 33.30 16.30
N ALA A 392 -15.56 32.31 15.62
CA ALA A 392 -15.66 30.95 16.13
C ALA A 392 -14.29 30.25 16.21
N MET A 393 -13.39 30.52 15.27
CA MET A 393 -12.03 29.93 15.22
C MET A 393 -11.13 30.29 16.41
N GLU A 394 -11.49 31.31 17.20
CA GLU A 394 -10.83 31.63 18.46
C GLU A 394 -11.08 30.58 19.55
N LYS A 395 -12.16 29.81 19.43
CA LYS A 395 -12.53 28.77 20.40
C LYS A 395 -11.85 27.44 20.06
N ALA A 396 -11.22 26.82 21.06
CA ALA A 396 -10.52 25.54 20.90
C ALA A 396 -11.44 24.41 20.42
N ASP A 397 -12.68 24.38 20.92
CA ASP A 397 -13.70 23.40 20.55
C ASP A 397 -14.03 23.46 19.05
N VAL A 398 -14.19 24.67 18.50
CA VAL A 398 -14.47 24.87 17.07
C VAL A 398 -13.29 24.38 16.21
N ARG A 399 -12.06 24.68 16.62
CA ARG A 399 -10.85 24.18 15.93
C ARG A 399 -10.79 22.64 15.95
N ASN A 400 -11.12 22.03 17.09
CA ASN A 400 -11.20 20.58 17.20
C ASN A 400 -12.32 19.98 16.34
N ALA A 401 -13.49 20.62 16.30
CA ALA A 401 -14.64 20.21 15.49
C ALA A 401 -14.32 20.26 13.98
N ILE A 402 -13.67 21.34 13.50
CA ILE A 402 -13.16 21.43 12.13
C ILE A 402 -12.12 20.35 11.85
N GLY A 403 -11.19 20.10 12.78
CA GLY A 403 -10.21 19.02 12.66
C GLY A 403 -10.86 17.64 12.50
N GLN A 404 -11.95 17.36 13.22
CA GLN A 404 -12.73 16.14 13.06
C GLN A 404 -13.44 16.08 11.71
N LEU A 405 -14.05 17.19 11.28
CA LEU A 405 -14.71 17.30 9.98
C LEU A 405 -13.76 17.00 8.82
N VAL A 406 -12.53 17.54 8.86
CA VAL A 406 -11.49 17.28 7.86
C VAL A 406 -11.18 15.79 7.72
N ARG A 407 -11.19 15.02 8.82
CA ARG A 407 -10.97 13.56 8.77
C ARG A 407 -12.10 12.84 8.03
N PHE A 408 -13.35 13.30 8.18
CA PHE A 408 -14.48 12.76 7.40
C PHE A 408 -14.36 13.10 5.92
N VAL A 409 -14.01 14.35 5.58
CA VAL A 409 -13.77 14.77 4.19
C VAL A 409 -12.64 13.96 3.57
N LYS A 410 -11.52 13.78 4.27
CA LYS A 410 -10.41 12.92 3.85
C LYS A 410 -10.89 11.50 3.52
N ALA A 411 -11.72 10.89 4.36
CA ALA A 411 -12.23 9.53 4.12
C ALA A 411 -13.05 9.41 2.81
N LYS A 412 -13.66 10.51 2.33
CA LYS A 412 -14.36 10.56 1.05
C LYS A 412 -13.41 10.55 -0.15
N HIS A 413 -12.26 11.22 -0.05
CA HIS A 413 -11.35 11.45 -1.18
C HIS A 413 -10.17 10.47 -1.23
N VAL A 414 -9.64 10.03 -0.08
CA VAL A 414 -8.41 9.20 0.02
C VAL A 414 -8.51 7.87 -0.74
N GLY A 415 -9.71 7.33 -0.91
CA GLY A 415 -9.93 6.04 -1.58
C GLY A 415 -10.25 6.11 -3.07
N ILE A 416 -10.39 7.31 -3.67
CA ILE A 416 -10.90 7.47 -5.04
C ILE A 416 -10.20 8.56 -5.86
N ASP A 417 -9.72 9.64 -5.25
CA ASP A 417 -9.08 10.75 -5.95
C ASP A 417 -7.55 10.70 -5.87
N MET A 418 -7.02 9.71 -5.14
CA MET A 418 -5.59 9.42 -5.06
C MET A 418 -5.35 7.92 -4.96
N MET A 419 -4.14 7.50 -5.33
CA MET A 419 -3.70 6.11 -5.21
C MET A 419 -2.24 6.08 -4.74
N ASP A 420 -1.81 4.97 -4.15
CA ASP A 420 -0.41 4.74 -3.86
C ASP A 420 0.22 3.86 -4.94
N ILE A 421 1.44 4.19 -5.36
CA ILE A 421 2.26 3.34 -6.21
C ILE A 421 2.80 2.23 -5.32
N ILE A 422 2.19 1.05 -5.41
CA ILE A 422 2.50 -0.12 -4.56
C ILE A 422 3.59 -1.00 -5.17
N VAL A 423 3.75 -0.93 -6.50
CA VAL A 423 4.77 -1.63 -7.28
C VAL A 423 5.21 -0.66 -8.37
N CYS A 424 6.52 -0.51 -8.55
CA CYS A 424 7.10 0.27 -9.64
C CYS A 424 8.55 -0.15 -9.78
N GLY A 425 8.98 -0.48 -10.99
CA GLY A 425 10.36 -0.85 -11.24
C GLY A 425 10.54 -1.38 -12.65
N ALA A 426 11.78 -1.34 -13.11
CA ALA A 426 12.16 -1.95 -14.37
C ALA A 426 12.61 -3.39 -14.18
N ILE A 427 12.44 -4.17 -15.23
CA ILE A 427 12.91 -5.54 -15.36
C ILE A 427 14.27 -5.52 -16.08
N ALA A 428 15.13 -6.49 -15.80
CA ALA A 428 16.38 -6.64 -16.53
C ALA A 428 16.11 -6.86 -18.03
N PRO A 429 16.95 -6.33 -18.94
CA PRO A 429 18.13 -5.49 -18.69
C PRO A 429 17.82 -3.99 -18.52
N TYR A 430 16.57 -3.56 -18.68
CA TYR A 430 16.18 -2.14 -18.68
C TYR A 430 16.39 -1.43 -17.34
N ASN A 431 16.47 -2.16 -16.23
CA ASN A 431 16.87 -1.61 -14.93
C ASN A 431 18.27 -0.96 -14.98
N VAL A 432 19.22 -1.55 -15.72
CA VAL A 432 20.58 -0.98 -15.94
C VAL A 432 20.50 0.33 -16.73
N LEU A 433 19.53 0.42 -17.64
CA LEU A 433 19.26 1.55 -18.53
C LEU A 433 18.35 2.64 -17.93
N LEU A 434 18.15 2.65 -16.59
CA LEU A 434 17.27 3.60 -15.90
C LEU A 434 15.78 3.48 -16.31
N GLY A 435 15.33 2.30 -16.75
CA GLY A 435 13.92 2.03 -17.05
C GLY A 435 13.00 2.24 -15.85
N GLY A 436 13.51 2.14 -14.61
CA GLY A 436 12.72 2.45 -13.41
C GLY A 436 12.21 3.91 -13.41
N LYS A 437 12.99 4.84 -13.98
CA LYS A 437 12.58 6.25 -14.14
C LYS A 437 11.52 6.41 -15.22
N LEU A 438 11.65 5.66 -16.32
CA LEU A 438 10.63 5.60 -17.37
C LEU A 438 9.28 5.15 -16.80
N VAL A 439 9.26 4.05 -16.04
CA VAL A 439 8.02 3.54 -15.40
C VAL A 439 7.41 4.60 -14.48
N CYS A 440 8.21 5.30 -13.67
CA CYS A 440 7.74 6.41 -12.82
C CYS A 440 7.11 7.54 -13.65
N MET A 441 7.76 7.92 -14.76
CA MET A 441 7.27 8.98 -15.63
C MET A 441 5.96 8.58 -16.33
N LEU A 442 5.88 7.35 -16.83
CA LEU A 442 4.69 6.80 -17.49
C LEU A 442 3.49 6.66 -16.54
N LEU A 443 3.72 6.37 -15.25
CA LEU A 443 2.67 6.37 -14.22
C LEU A 443 1.99 7.74 -14.06
N CYS A 444 2.65 8.83 -14.44
CA CYS A 444 2.11 10.17 -14.38
C CYS A 444 1.39 10.60 -15.68
N SER A 445 1.26 9.70 -16.66
CA SER A 445 0.69 10.02 -17.97
C SER A 445 -0.83 10.19 -17.96
N PRO A 446 -1.40 10.92 -18.93
CA PRO A 446 -2.85 11.01 -19.12
C PRO A 446 -3.53 9.67 -19.41
N GLU A 447 -2.79 8.71 -19.98
CA GLU A 447 -3.28 7.36 -20.23
C GLU A 447 -3.58 6.62 -18.92
N ILE A 448 -2.74 6.75 -17.90
CA ILE A 448 -2.99 6.19 -16.57
C ILE A 448 -4.23 6.80 -15.91
N VAL A 449 -4.39 8.13 -16.01
CA VAL A 449 -5.59 8.82 -15.51
C VAL A 449 -6.84 8.31 -16.24
N THR A 450 -6.75 8.10 -17.55
CA THR A 450 -7.84 7.58 -18.39
C THR A 450 -8.19 6.13 -18.04
N MET A 451 -7.18 5.26 -17.92
CA MET A 451 -7.35 3.86 -17.51
C MET A 451 -7.99 3.77 -16.12
N TYR A 452 -7.51 4.57 -15.16
CA TYR A 452 -8.09 4.64 -13.81
C TYR A 452 -9.56 5.07 -13.83
N ARG A 453 -9.87 6.12 -14.60
CA ARG A 453 -11.25 6.60 -14.72
C ARG A 453 -12.18 5.59 -15.38
N ARG A 454 -11.72 4.88 -16.42
CA ARG A 454 -12.50 3.82 -17.07
C ARG A 454 -12.74 2.65 -16.11
N ARG A 455 -11.71 2.22 -15.38
CA ARG A 455 -11.80 1.07 -14.46
C ARG A 455 -12.72 1.32 -13.27
N TYR A 456 -12.73 2.52 -12.70
CA TYR A 456 -13.42 2.80 -11.44
C TYR A 456 -14.59 3.79 -11.56
N GLY A 457 -14.83 4.36 -12.74
CA GLY A 457 -15.81 5.43 -12.94
C GLY A 457 -17.27 5.03 -12.76
N LEU A 458 -17.57 3.74 -12.92
CA LEU A 458 -18.91 3.16 -12.76
C LEU A 458 -19.04 2.30 -11.49
N GLN A 459 -17.96 2.16 -10.72
CA GLN A 459 -17.95 1.25 -9.58
C GLN A 459 -18.66 1.87 -8.37
N GLU A 460 -19.67 1.18 -7.85
CA GLU A 460 -20.34 1.55 -6.61
C GLU A 460 -19.40 1.40 -5.41
N SER A 461 -19.35 2.43 -4.56
CA SER A 461 -18.52 2.42 -3.37
C SER A 461 -19.24 1.68 -2.25
N VAL A 462 -19.03 0.36 -2.14
CA VAL A 462 -19.67 -0.53 -1.15
C VAL A 462 -19.90 0.13 0.21
N ILE A 463 -18.85 0.62 0.89
CA ILE A 463 -19.00 1.25 2.23
C ILE A 463 -19.90 2.50 2.18
N ALA A 464 -19.73 3.34 1.16
CA ALA A 464 -20.53 4.57 1.05
C ALA A 464 -21.99 4.26 0.70
N SER A 465 -22.23 3.26 -0.15
CA SER A 465 -23.57 2.81 -0.49
C SER A 465 -24.27 2.20 0.72
N SER A 466 -23.59 1.35 1.49
CA SER A 466 -24.15 0.78 2.74
C SER A 466 -24.35 1.83 3.84
N MET A 467 -23.59 2.93 3.86
CA MET A 467 -23.84 4.03 4.81
C MET A 467 -25.05 4.88 4.38
N LYS A 468 -25.26 5.07 3.07
CA LYS A 468 -26.34 5.89 2.49
C LYS A 468 -27.67 5.13 2.33
N GLY A 469 -27.63 3.81 2.26
CA GLY A 469 -28.80 2.99 1.90
C GLY A 469 -29.15 3.05 0.41
N ALA A 470 -28.26 3.59 -0.44
CA ALA A 470 -28.47 3.72 -1.88
C ALA A 470 -27.13 3.67 -2.61
N ALA A 471 -27.15 3.35 -3.91
CA ALA A 471 -25.94 3.29 -4.72
C ALA A 471 -25.17 4.62 -4.72
N VAL A 472 -23.88 4.58 -4.35
CA VAL A 472 -22.98 5.74 -4.39
C VAL A 472 -21.85 5.49 -5.37
N VAL A 473 -21.95 6.08 -6.55
CA VAL A 473 -20.89 6.11 -7.57
C VAL A 473 -20.19 7.46 -7.49
N ARG A 474 -18.85 7.43 -7.35
CA ARG A 474 -18.02 8.65 -7.30
C ARG A 474 -17.23 8.75 -8.59
N ARG A 475 -17.20 9.93 -9.21
CA ARG A 475 -16.37 10.18 -10.39
C ARG A 475 -14.90 10.31 -9.97
N PRO A 476 -14.02 9.35 -10.32
CA PRO A 476 -12.62 9.39 -9.93
C PRO A 476 -11.86 10.53 -10.59
N GLN A 477 -11.14 11.31 -9.78
CA GLN A 477 -10.26 12.37 -10.22
C GLN A 477 -8.86 12.11 -9.68
N LEU A 478 -8.17 11.12 -10.25
CA LEU A 478 -6.81 10.77 -9.83
C LEU A 478 -5.88 12.00 -9.92
N VAL A 479 -5.71 12.73 -8.82
CA VAL A 479 -4.96 13.99 -8.75
C VAL A 479 -3.61 13.84 -8.07
N LEU A 480 -3.40 12.74 -7.37
CA LEU A 480 -2.22 12.51 -6.55
C LEU A 480 -1.82 11.04 -6.56
N LEU A 481 -0.52 10.78 -6.69
CA LEU A 481 0.07 9.47 -6.41
C LEU A 481 1.00 9.57 -5.20
N GLY A 482 0.77 8.74 -4.19
CA GLY A 482 1.70 8.56 -3.07
C GLY A 482 2.63 7.37 -3.31
N THR A 483 3.81 7.33 -2.68
CA THR A 483 4.64 6.12 -2.65
C THR A 483 5.64 6.17 -1.49
N THR A 484 6.21 5.01 -1.17
CA THR A 484 7.31 4.90 -0.22
C THR A 484 8.47 4.16 -0.86
N SER A 485 9.71 4.59 -0.59
CA SER A 485 10.88 3.82 -1.02
C SER A 485 10.99 2.51 -0.24
N LEU A 486 11.70 1.53 -0.82
CA LEU A 486 12.06 0.31 -0.10
C LEU A 486 13.08 0.58 1.02
N TYR A 487 14.00 1.52 0.79
CA TYR A 487 15.07 1.88 1.71
C TYR A 487 14.94 3.33 2.19
N GLY A 488 15.19 3.58 3.48
CA GLY A 488 15.23 4.93 4.06
C GLY A 488 16.44 5.76 3.66
N VAL A 489 17.47 5.13 3.06
CA VAL A 489 18.76 5.74 2.70
C VAL A 489 19.11 5.52 1.23
N GLY A 490 19.92 6.44 0.68
CA GLY A 490 20.40 6.40 -0.70
C GLY A 490 19.40 6.90 -1.73
N SER A 491 19.75 6.74 -3.01
CA SER A 491 18.89 7.18 -4.11
C SER A 491 17.79 6.17 -4.42
N SER A 492 16.54 6.65 -4.52
CA SER A 492 15.42 5.88 -5.05
C SER A 492 15.23 6.16 -6.54
N GLN A 493 14.52 5.30 -7.25
CA GLN A 493 14.14 5.54 -8.65
C GLN A 493 13.28 6.79 -8.86
N TYR A 494 12.60 7.27 -7.81
CA TYR A 494 11.78 8.48 -7.83
C TYR A 494 12.63 9.76 -7.82
N ASN A 495 13.91 9.67 -7.43
CA ASN A 495 14.77 10.84 -7.31
C ASN A 495 15.02 11.52 -8.67
N ARG A 496 14.83 12.85 -8.66
CA ARG A 496 15.06 13.75 -9.80
C ARG A 496 14.17 13.43 -11.02
N VAL A 497 13.10 12.67 -10.83
CA VAL A 497 12.12 12.42 -11.89
C VAL A 497 11.22 13.65 -12.01
N THR A 498 11.38 14.38 -13.12
CA THR A 498 10.60 15.57 -13.45
C THR A 498 10.12 15.49 -14.89
N ILE A 499 8.88 15.91 -15.15
CA ILE A 499 8.26 15.99 -16.47
C ILE A 499 7.87 17.45 -16.74
N PRO A 500 8.56 18.17 -17.63
CA PRO A 500 8.30 19.58 -17.92
C PRO A 500 7.02 19.71 -18.76
N CYS A 501 5.90 20.06 -18.14
CA CYS A 501 4.57 19.97 -18.75
C CYS A 501 4.42 20.88 -19.99
N LYS A 502 5.16 21.99 -20.07
CA LYS A 502 5.16 22.90 -21.22
C LYS A 502 5.55 22.20 -22.52
N ARG A 503 6.49 21.23 -22.46
CA ARG A 503 6.91 20.41 -23.61
C ARG A 503 5.77 19.54 -24.15
N PHE A 504 4.79 19.23 -23.31
CA PHE A 504 3.66 18.35 -23.61
C PHE A 504 2.35 19.16 -23.70
N GLY A 505 2.41 20.39 -24.23
CA GLY A 505 1.23 21.22 -24.52
C GLY A 505 0.53 21.85 -23.30
N ALA A 506 1.15 21.87 -22.11
CA ALA A 506 0.60 22.61 -20.99
C ALA A 506 0.76 24.13 -21.16
N ARG A 507 -0.25 24.90 -20.76
CA ARG A 507 -0.27 26.37 -20.88
C ARG A 507 0.73 27.08 -19.96
N HIS A 508 1.08 26.45 -18.84
CA HIS A 508 1.96 27.04 -17.84
C HIS A 508 3.28 26.27 -17.76
N ASN A 509 4.36 26.96 -17.39
CA ASN A 509 5.68 26.36 -17.18
C ASN A 509 5.75 25.61 -15.83
N GLN A 510 4.91 24.59 -15.69
CA GLN A 510 4.85 23.72 -14.52
C GLN A 510 5.50 22.37 -14.82
N GLN A 511 5.84 21.63 -13.77
CA GLN A 511 6.41 20.30 -13.89
C GLN A 511 5.66 19.32 -12.99
N ILE A 512 5.53 18.08 -13.45
CA ILE A 512 5.18 16.96 -12.58
C ILE A 512 6.49 16.44 -12.00
N ALA A 513 6.58 16.34 -10.67
CA ALA A 513 7.79 15.92 -9.98
C ALA A 513 7.45 15.02 -8.79
N TYR A 514 8.30 14.02 -8.54
CA TYR A 514 8.25 13.27 -7.30
C TYR A 514 8.89 14.08 -6.18
N GLU A 515 8.07 14.55 -5.24
CA GLU A 515 8.49 15.33 -4.09
C GLU A 515 8.80 14.41 -2.91
N LYS A 516 9.96 14.61 -2.29
CA LYS A 516 10.34 13.94 -1.04
C LYS A 516 9.66 14.65 0.13
N LEU A 517 8.68 14.01 0.76
CA LEU A 517 7.93 14.59 1.88
C LEU A 517 8.63 14.37 3.23
N GLY A 518 9.46 13.33 3.36
CA GLY A 518 10.18 13.03 4.60
C GLY A 518 10.49 11.54 4.76
N GLN A 519 10.69 11.09 5.99
CA GLN A 519 10.93 9.69 6.34
C GLN A 519 9.86 9.16 7.30
N SER A 520 9.41 7.92 7.08
CA SER A 520 8.48 7.23 7.97
C SER A 520 9.19 6.67 9.21
N GLU A 521 8.45 6.50 10.30
CA GLU A 521 8.95 5.89 11.55
C GLU A 521 9.09 4.35 11.48
N GLY A 522 8.38 3.71 10.54
CA GLY A 522 8.49 2.27 10.27
C GLY A 522 7.66 1.39 11.22
N TYR A 523 6.35 1.39 11.00
CA TYR A 523 5.38 0.51 11.68
C TYR A 523 4.72 -0.44 10.67
N GLY A 524 4.52 -1.70 11.05
CA GLY A 524 3.82 -2.67 10.20
C GLY A 524 3.94 -4.12 10.66
N SER A 525 3.37 -5.04 9.88
CA SER A 525 3.34 -6.49 10.15
C SER A 525 4.09 -7.32 9.11
N TYR A 526 4.90 -6.68 8.25
CA TYR A 526 5.54 -7.38 7.13
C TYR A 526 6.61 -8.38 7.61
N HIS A 527 7.22 -8.13 8.76
CA HIS A 527 8.30 -8.97 9.31
C HIS A 527 7.81 -10.22 10.02
N PHE A 528 6.50 -10.41 10.16
CA PHE A 528 5.95 -11.66 10.70
C PHE A 528 5.73 -12.69 9.59
N GLY A 529 6.21 -13.91 9.81
CA GLY A 529 5.99 -15.05 8.91
C GLY A 529 4.55 -15.57 8.96
N GLU A 530 4.23 -16.49 8.06
CA GLU A 530 2.90 -17.11 7.99
C GLU A 530 2.59 -17.95 9.24
N LEU A 531 3.60 -18.61 9.84
CA LEU A 531 3.44 -19.35 11.10
C LEU A 531 2.96 -18.46 12.25
N THR A 532 3.55 -17.28 12.43
CA THR A 532 3.11 -16.33 13.47
C THR A 532 1.66 -15.89 13.22
N VAL A 533 1.31 -15.62 11.96
CA VAL A 533 -0.06 -15.22 11.61
C VAL A 533 -1.06 -16.35 11.84
N SER A 534 -0.73 -17.59 11.47
CA SER A 534 -1.62 -18.74 11.64
C SER A 534 -1.82 -19.10 13.12
N LEU A 535 -0.75 -19.06 13.93
CA LEU A 535 -0.84 -19.27 15.37
C LEU A 535 -1.66 -18.17 16.06
N GLY A 536 -1.46 -16.92 15.65
CA GLY A 536 -2.27 -15.79 16.12
C GLY A 536 -3.75 -15.94 15.77
N ASP A 537 -4.07 -16.31 14.53
CA ASP A 537 -5.45 -16.56 14.10
C ASP A 537 -6.08 -17.73 14.88
N THR A 538 -5.31 -18.79 15.15
CA THR A 538 -5.76 -19.93 15.95
C THR A 538 -6.04 -19.50 17.40
N LEU A 539 -5.16 -18.69 18.02
CA LEU A 539 -5.38 -18.15 19.37
C LEU A 539 -6.66 -17.32 19.45
N LEU A 540 -6.87 -16.43 18.49
CA LEU A 540 -8.08 -15.59 18.42
C LEU A 540 -9.35 -16.42 18.23
N SER A 541 -9.26 -17.55 17.52
CA SER A 541 -10.41 -18.42 17.27
C SER A 541 -10.93 -19.14 18.52
N ARG A 542 -10.09 -19.30 19.54
CA ARG A 542 -10.43 -20.02 20.79
C ARG A 542 -10.94 -19.11 21.91
N GLN A 543 -10.99 -17.80 21.68
CA GLN A 543 -11.52 -16.84 22.65
C GLN A 543 -13.05 -16.95 22.77
N LYS A 544 -13.56 -17.02 24.00
CA LYS A 544 -15.00 -17.21 24.29
C LYS A 544 -15.86 -15.96 24.07
N ASP A 545 -15.26 -14.76 24.04
CA ASP A 545 -15.96 -13.47 23.96
C ASP A 545 -16.47 -13.09 22.55
N GLY A 546 -16.46 -14.04 21.60
CA GLY A 546 -16.71 -13.77 20.18
C GLY A 546 -15.53 -13.06 19.50
N ARG A 547 -15.44 -13.16 18.17
CA ARG A 547 -14.33 -12.58 17.41
C ARG A 547 -14.50 -11.07 17.27
N ARG A 548 -13.58 -10.29 17.86
CA ARG A 548 -13.56 -8.81 17.74
C ARG A 548 -13.17 -8.32 16.35
N VAL A 549 -12.46 -9.14 15.55
CA VAL A 549 -11.99 -8.81 14.20
C VAL A 549 -12.35 -9.95 13.23
N ASN A 550 -13.32 -9.73 12.34
CA ASN A 550 -13.85 -10.77 11.45
C ASN A 550 -13.36 -10.69 10.00
N SER A 551 -12.38 -9.84 9.69
CA SER A 551 -11.92 -9.56 8.31
C SER A 551 -13.07 -9.18 7.35
N ILE A 552 -14.22 -8.77 7.90
CA ILE A 552 -15.38 -8.33 7.14
C ILE A 552 -15.05 -6.95 6.55
N PHE A 553 -15.43 -6.75 5.29
CA PHE A 553 -15.13 -5.51 4.60
C PHE A 553 -15.80 -4.32 5.30
N GLY A 554 -15.00 -3.29 5.59
CA GLY A 554 -15.44 -2.09 6.28
C GLY A 554 -15.26 -2.10 7.80
N GLU A 555 -14.87 -3.20 8.46
CA GLU A 555 -14.64 -3.21 9.92
C GLU A 555 -13.46 -2.33 10.38
N GLY A 556 -12.51 -2.05 9.48
CA GLY A 556 -11.34 -1.24 9.78
C GLY A 556 -10.17 -1.56 8.87
N VAL A 557 -9.18 -0.68 8.84
CA VAL A 557 -7.96 -0.84 8.03
C VAL A 557 -7.09 -1.99 8.57
N ASN A 558 -6.32 -2.60 7.66
CA ASN A 558 -5.30 -3.63 7.94
C ASN A 558 -5.73 -4.72 8.97
N PRO A 559 -6.62 -5.66 8.59
CA PRO A 559 -7.08 -6.75 9.46
C PRO A 559 -5.95 -7.57 10.09
N ARG A 560 -4.86 -7.82 9.34
CA ARG A 560 -3.70 -8.58 9.83
C ARG A 560 -3.03 -7.92 11.04
N MET A 561 -2.78 -6.60 10.96
CA MET A 561 -2.23 -5.84 12.10
C MET A 561 -3.15 -5.86 13.31
N ARG A 562 -4.48 -5.73 13.11
CA ARG A 562 -5.46 -5.74 14.20
C ARG A 562 -5.50 -7.08 14.92
N LYS A 563 -5.54 -8.18 14.15
CA LYS A 563 -5.44 -9.56 14.67
C LYS A 563 -4.15 -9.78 15.45
N LEU A 564 -3.01 -9.35 14.91
CA LEU A 564 -1.73 -9.50 15.60
C LEU A 564 -1.67 -8.70 16.90
N ARG A 565 -2.18 -7.46 16.95
CA ARG A 565 -2.29 -6.69 18.20
C ARG A 565 -3.09 -7.46 19.25
N GLU A 566 -4.27 -7.93 18.87
CA GLU A 566 -5.13 -8.68 19.79
C GLU A 566 -4.47 -9.99 20.25
N ALA A 567 -3.75 -10.68 19.36
CA ALA A 567 -2.96 -11.86 19.73
C ALA A 567 -1.80 -11.52 20.68
N PHE A 568 -1.12 -10.38 20.49
CA PHE A 568 -0.09 -9.89 21.41
C PHE A 568 -0.65 -9.57 22.79
N ASP A 569 -1.82 -8.93 22.85
CA ASP A 569 -2.50 -8.59 24.09
C ASP A 569 -2.83 -9.87 24.90
N ILE A 570 -3.30 -10.94 24.24
CA ILE A 570 -3.60 -12.24 24.87
C ILE A 570 -2.37 -12.85 25.56
N VAL A 571 -1.18 -12.68 24.98
CA VAL A 571 0.07 -13.22 25.55
C VAL A 571 0.87 -12.18 26.33
N GLY A 572 0.35 -10.96 26.54
CA GLY A 572 1.04 -9.88 27.28
C GLY A 572 2.28 -9.32 26.58
N LEU A 573 2.36 -9.41 25.25
CA LEU A 573 3.48 -8.87 24.48
C LEU A 573 3.27 -7.37 24.15
N PRO A 574 4.32 -6.54 24.24
CA PRO A 574 4.23 -5.09 24.00
C PRO A 574 4.03 -4.78 22.50
N ALA A 575 2.78 -4.62 22.09
CA ALA A 575 2.40 -4.54 20.68
C ALA A 575 3.06 -3.38 19.93
N ASP A 576 3.12 -2.17 20.51
CA ASP A 576 3.66 -0.99 19.82
C ASP A 576 5.16 -1.13 19.55
N GLU A 577 5.89 -1.70 20.50
CA GLU A 577 7.33 -1.95 20.43
C GLU A 577 7.67 -3.04 19.43
N ILE A 578 6.84 -4.08 19.29
CA ILE A 578 7.04 -5.21 18.37
C ILE A 578 6.65 -4.82 16.94
N LEU A 579 5.59 -4.04 16.78
CA LEU A 579 5.12 -3.56 15.47
C LEU A 579 6.01 -2.47 14.86
N GLN A 580 6.76 -1.74 15.68
CA GLN A 580 7.72 -0.74 15.22
C GLN A 580 8.99 -1.41 14.66
N HIS A 581 8.97 -1.86 13.41
CA HIS A 581 10.13 -2.50 12.78
C HIS A 581 11.32 -1.54 12.52
N ARG A 582 11.12 -0.21 12.62
CA ARG A 582 12.15 0.85 12.42
C ARG A 582 12.86 0.85 11.06
N ASN A 583 12.45 -0.02 10.13
CA ASN A 583 12.76 0.15 8.71
C ASN A 583 12.10 1.44 8.17
N THR A 584 12.84 2.53 8.26
CA THR A 584 12.41 3.85 7.78
C THR A 584 12.36 3.84 6.26
N ARG A 585 11.35 4.50 5.70
CA ARG A 585 11.15 4.64 4.25
C ARG A 585 11.02 6.11 3.91
N ILE A 586 11.55 6.51 2.77
CA ILE A 586 11.35 7.87 2.26
C ILE A 586 9.94 7.92 1.69
N VAL A 587 9.14 8.87 2.16
CA VAL A 587 7.79 9.12 1.66
C VAL A 587 7.89 10.08 0.48
N TYR A 588 7.33 9.69 -0.66
CA TYR A 588 7.21 10.53 -1.83
C TYR A 588 5.76 10.75 -2.22
N ALA A 589 5.49 11.86 -2.89
CA ALA A 589 4.22 12.13 -3.53
C ALA A 589 4.45 12.84 -4.87
N VAL A 590 3.52 12.67 -5.82
CA VAL A 590 3.54 13.36 -7.10
C VAL A 590 2.15 13.86 -7.45
N ALA A 591 2.00 15.19 -7.51
CA ALA A 591 0.76 15.84 -7.93
C ALA A 591 0.59 15.72 -9.45
N LEU A 592 -0.58 15.27 -9.88
CA LEU A 592 -0.98 15.25 -11.30
C LEU A 592 -1.82 16.47 -11.68
N ALA A 593 -2.36 17.18 -10.68
CA ALA A 593 -3.17 18.38 -10.84
C ALA A 593 -2.65 19.54 -10.00
N ARG A 594 -2.67 20.76 -10.53
CA ARG A 594 -2.20 21.97 -9.81
C ARG A 594 -3.04 22.31 -8.58
N ASN A 595 -4.30 21.90 -8.58
CA ASN A 595 -5.25 22.12 -7.49
C ASN A 595 -5.52 20.84 -6.69
N PHE A 596 -4.60 19.86 -6.69
CA PHE A 596 -4.80 18.56 -6.04
C PHE A 596 -5.27 18.69 -4.59
N SER A 597 -4.63 19.57 -3.79
CA SER A 597 -5.01 19.79 -2.38
C SER A 597 -6.45 20.29 -2.26
N LYS A 598 -6.87 21.25 -3.12
CA LYS A 598 -8.25 21.76 -3.13
C LYS A 598 -9.26 20.67 -3.50
N VAL A 599 -8.92 19.77 -4.44
CA VAL A 599 -9.79 18.63 -4.79
C VAL A 599 -9.88 17.64 -3.64
N LEU A 600 -8.75 17.27 -3.03
CA LEU A 600 -8.68 16.32 -1.92
C LEU A 600 -9.32 16.85 -0.62
N LEU A 601 -9.37 18.17 -0.46
CA LEU A 601 -10.12 18.84 0.60
C LEU A 601 -11.61 19.04 0.27
N GLY A 602 -12.06 18.73 -0.95
CA GLY A 602 -13.43 19.01 -1.38
C GLY A 602 -13.73 20.50 -1.62
N LEU A 603 -12.72 21.37 -1.63
CA LEU A 603 -12.82 22.81 -1.94
C LEU A 603 -12.95 23.08 -3.45
N ALA A 604 -12.65 22.09 -4.30
CA ALA A 604 -12.80 22.16 -5.75
C ALA A 604 -13.43 20.88 -6.29
N LEU A 605 -14.50 21.03 -7.08
CA LEU A 605 -15.23 19.90 -7.67
C LEU A 605 -14.52 19.26 -8.87
N LYS A 606 -13.62 19.98 -9.53
CA LYS A 606 -12.92 19.53 -10.75
C LYS A 606 -11.41 19.67 -10.63
N ALA A 607 -10.70 18.62 -11.01
CA ALA A 607 -9.25 18.59 -11.14
C ALA A 607 -8.78 19.43 -12.32
N GLN A 608 -7.73 20.20 -12.08
CA GLN A 608 -7.01 20.98 -13.07
C GLN A 608 -5.65 20.30 -13.29
N TYR A 609 -5.62 19.33 -14.20
CA TYR A 609 -4.43 18.54 -14.49
C TYR A 609 -3.27 19.41 -15.00
N LEU A 610 -2.06 19.08 -14.56
CA LEU A 610 -0.82 19.76 -14.98
C LEU A 610 -0.51 19.49 -16.45
N MET A 611 -0.77 18.26 -16.90
CA MET A 611 -0.68 17.86 -18.30
C MET A 611 -2.09 17.81 -18.93
N PRO A 612 -2.26 18.26 -20.19
CA PRO A 612 -3.54 18.13 -20.86
C PRO A 612 -3.96 16.66 -20.98
N GLN A 613 -5.25 16.40 -20.85
CA GLN A 613 -5.81 15.03 -20.87
C GLN A 613 -6.29 14.60 -22.27
N SER A 614 -6.17 15.47 -23.28
CA SER A 614 -6.46 15.15 -24.68
C SER A 614 -5.35 14.29 -25.30
N ALA A 615 -5.68 13.45 -26.28
CA ALA A 615 -4.74 12.57 -26.98
C ALA A 615 -3.80 11.80 -26.03
N PRO A 616 -4.34 11.01 -25.07
CA PRO A 616 -3.55 10.43 -23.98
C PRO A 616 -2.39 9.54 -24.46
N ILE A 617 -2.62 8.70 -25.47
CA ILE A 617 -1.61 7.78 -26.03
C ILE A 617 -0.44 8.57 -26.63
N MET A 618 -0.73 9.61 -27.41
CA MET A 618 0.31 10.45 -28.02
C MET A 618 1.18 11.11 -26.95
N ARG A 619 0.57 11.68 -25.91
CA ARG A 619 1.32 12.32 -24.81
C ARG A 619 2.14 11.31 -24.01
N THR A 620 1.64 10.09 -23.81
CA THR A 620 2.43 9.01 -23.19
C THR A 620 3.67 8.69 -24.02
N ARG A 621 3.56 8.63 -25.35
CA ARG A 621 4.72 8.43 -26.25
C ARG A 621 5.72 9.57 -26.16
N GLU A 622 5.27 10.82 -26.08
CA GLU A 622 6.16 11.98 -25.87
C GLU A 622 6.92 11.89 -24.53
N ILE A 623 6.29 11.39 -23.46
CA ILE A 623 6.97 11.14 -22.17
C ILE A 623 8.09 10.11 -22.33
N ALA A 624 7.85 9.03 -23.08
CA ALA A 624 8.85 8.02 -23.38
C ALA A 624 10.02 8.58 -24.20
N ALA A 625 9.73 9.41 -25.21
CA ALA A 625 10.75 10.11 -26.00
C ALA A 625 11.61 11.04 -25.13
N TYR A 626 10.98 11.81 -24.25
CA TYR A 626 11.70 12.66 -23.30
C TYR A 626 12.57 11.85 -22.33
N TRP A 627 12.12 10.67 -21.88
CA TRP A 627 12.98 9.77 -21.10
C TRP A 627 14.20 9.30 -21.90
N ARG A 628 14.03 8.93 -23.18
CA ARG A 628 15.15 8.52 -24.04
C ARG A 628 16.20 9.62 -24.14
N GLU A 629 15.78 10.84 -24.43
CA GLU A 629 16.68 11.99 -24.54
C GLU A 629 17.38 12.33 -23.22
N ARG A 630 16.62 12.40 -22.12
CA ARG A 630 17.14 12.88 -20.84
C ARG A 630 17.98 11.85 -20.11
N TRP A 631 17.58 10.59 -20.17
CA TRP A 631 18.15 9.53 -19.32
C TRP A 631 18.89 8.50 -20.13
N LEU A 632 18.26 7.91 -21.17
CA LEU A 632 18.86 6.79 -21.89
C LEU A 632 20.12 7.22 -22.65
N LEU A 633 20.04 8.33 -23.41
CA LEU A 633 21.12 8.81 -24.27
C LEU A 633 22.43 9.05 -23.49
N GLY A 634 22.35 9.73 -22.33
CA GLY A 634 23.52 9.94 -21.47
C GLY A 634 23.93 8.71 -20.66
N ARG A 635 23.04 7.73 -20.49
CA ARG A 635 23.32 6.50 -19.73
C ARG A 635 24.11 5.49 -20.54
N ILE A 636 23.78 5.32 -21.82
CA ILE A 636 24.44 4.34 -22.72
C ILE A 636 25.88 4.72 -23.06
N GLY A 637 26.25 6.00 -22.95
CA GLY A 637 27.63 6.46 -23.14
C GLY A 637 28.54 6.27 -21.93
N ARG A 638 28.04 5.75 -20.81
CA ARG A 638 28.87 5.53 -19.61
C ARG A 638 29.62 4.19 -19.69
N PRO A 639 30.91 4.14 -19.33
CA PRO A 639 31.67 2.89 -19.31
C PRO A 639 31.02 1.82 -18.44
N GLY A 640 31.05 0.56 -18.89
CA GLY A 640 30.52 -0.60 -18.15
C GLY A 640 29.02 -0.83 -18.32
N ILE A 641 28.24 0.15 -18.76
CA ILE A 641 26.77 0.02 -18.81
C ILE A 641 26.31 -1.00 -19.85
N LEU A 642 26.90 -0.99 -21.04
CA LEU A 642 26.50 -1.93 -22.10
C LEU A 642 27.01 -3.34 -21.82
N GLU A 643 28.12 -3.47 -21.09
CA GLU A 643 28.63 -4.74 -20.58
C GLU A 643 27.66 -5.33 -19.54
N GLU A 644 27.16 -4.52 -18.60
CA GLU A 644 26.13 -4.98 -17.65
C GLU A 644 24.81 -5.37 -18.35
N VAL A 645 24.40 -4.65 -19.40
CA VAL A 645 23.24 -5.03 -20.22
C VAL A 645 23.47 -6.39 -20.89
N GLY A 646 24.67 -6.59 -21.46
CA GLY A 646 25.06 -7.83 -22.15
C GLY A 646 25.09 -9.09 -21.26
N LYS A 647 25.18 -8.94 -19.93
CA LYS A 647 25.13 -10.10 -18.99
C LYS A 647 23.77 -10.81 -18.98
N HIS A 648 22.72 -10.17 -19.50
CA HIS A 648 21.36 -10.70 -19.45
C HIS A 648 21.05 -11.52 -20.72
N ASN A 649 21.54 -12.75 -20.77
CA ASN A 649 21.44 -13.63 -21.94
C ASN A 649 20.28 -14.62 -21.86
N LEU A 650 19.61 -14.87 -22.99
CA LEU A 650 18.57 -15.90 -23.15
C LEU A 650 19.08 -17.23 -23.74
N ALA A 651 20.35 -17.31 -24.17
CA ALA A 651 20.98 -18.57 -24.54
C ALA A 651 21.08 -19.52 -23.35
N TYR A 652 21.03 -20.84 -23.61
CA TYR A 652 21.08 -21.85 -22.56
C TYR A 652 22.53 -22.05 -22.04
N PRO A 653 22.75 -22.11 -20.71
CA PRO A 653 21.78 -21.91 -19.63
C PRO A 653 21.36 -20.43 -19.50
N VAL A 654 20.06 -20.19 -19.32
CA VAL A 654 19.51 -18.81 -19.24
C VAL A 654 20.01 -18.11 -17.98
N THR A 655 20.88 -17.10 -18.16
CA THR A 655 21.46 -16.25 -17.11
C THR A 655 20.79 -14.88 -16.98
N HIS A 656 19.66 -14.69 -17.66
CA HIS A 656 18.91 -13.45 -17.67
C HIS A 656 18.44 -13.01 -16.26
N GLY A 657 18.67 -11.75 -15.90
CA GLY A 657 18.40 -11.22 -14.55
C GLY A 657 16.91 -11.08 -14.19
N ALA A 658 16.02 -11.30 -15.17
CA ALA A 658 14.58 -11.36 -14.97
C ALA A 658 14.04 -12.80 -14.82
N ARG A 659 14.91 -13.81 -14.80
CA ARG A 659 14.53 -15.17 -14.43
C ARG A 659 14.41 -15.29 -12.91
N VAL A 660 13.38 -15.98 -12.43
CA VAL A 660 13.20 -16.21 -11.00
C VAL A 660 14.19 -17.28 -10.54
N VAL A 661 15.12 -16.91 -9.66
CA VAL A 661 16.03 -17.87 -9.02
C VAL A 661 15.28 -18.54 -7.87
N MET A 662 15.04 -19.85 -8.03
CA MET A 662 14.47 -20.71 -6.98
C MET A 662 15.52 -20.93 -5.88
N PRO A 663 15.15 -20.95 -4.60
CA PRO A 663 16.06 -21.35 -3.53
C PRO A 663 16.56 -22.77 -3.79
N MET A 664 17.85 -23.04 -3.56
CA MET A 664 18.33 -24.43 -3.57
C MET A 664 17.56 -25.21 -2.48
N GLU A 665 16.96 -26.33 -2.88
CA GLU A 665 16.59 -27.37 -1.93
C GLU A 665 17.91 -27.80 -1.28
N GLY A 666 17.96 -27.75 0.06
CA GLY A 666 19.12 -28.34 0.73
C GLY A 666 19.13 -29.80 0.35
N GLU A 667 20.30 -30.33 0.01
CA GLU A 667 20.51 -31.79 0.03
C GLU A 667 19.91 -32.32 1.34
N GLU A 668 18.98 -33.26 1.20
CA GLU A 668 18.18 -33.84 2.27
C GLU A 668 19.02 -34.36 3.44
#